data_AF-A0A812N4L0-F1
#
_entry.id   AF-A0A812N4L0-F1
#
_cell.length_a   1.000
_cell.length_b   1.000
_cell.length_c   1.000
_cell.angle_alpha   90.00
_cell.angle_beta   90.00
_cell.angle_gamma   90.00
#
_symmetry.space_group_name_H-M   'P 1'
#
loop_
_entity.id
_entity.type
_entity.pdbx_description
1 polymer ?
#
loop_
_entity_poly.entity_id
_entity_poly.type
_entity_poly.pdbx_seq_one_letter_code
_entity_poly.pdbx_strand_id
1 'polypeptide(L)'
;QVCPFAPNQEDPDGAPMEGVFLLRADAVVRFRLGDTDFGEKIPEWGQVGEKSTYASMSFAKGPGLGVLKVNNPSFLWVFACDRDGARRTEGGDRVVATLSHPEDFQDVAVEDLQDGRYKVTFLPLTPGSFSLQISIGAEGADEDLTGCPFTLEVRPPTVYHTIGIDGEVEGKAQLGAKALPCETEICQELCDLFLALGLEEAVRPELSLMLSAFEDQAGHVDCSKLWRSLAEAGGCQCGPDGEKEEFPLTSVMTRDEAAELCLPSQVEGHAGWMADLLRDFSAGCSISRVEERAMQMRQLNLVISCLCEGCNRDWVDPAGRPLTPPQVNLYHVVDLLVRPATAARACSFVELVAEAPQPCDWFVSHWWGEPVVDFALCLKQHLHDRNLQKDAAYWVCAYANNQWAVHQEIGADPATSSFQRAMGRAAGTVSIVDRDAVCYTRVWCIYETYISTLKQVTGEKGLDGLTYYFDIYTYDPKQKDAIGIAEGFIAADGTGPKQARRKRHRESRFPFELITKAFDIRVEHAEATRESDRRMILNSIAQAADLSRAPALEHEGYAALNDVLHGRFAAASFVKAAAIGTNLSRHAAALSRSRLHQLTLHFGGDCQKNLKDEHVVLLACSLPVESLQDLFLGFQGCRQLSDVAAVALGSALGSLTRLRRLELRLSSGPQLSDEGVGALAAGLHGGSSTLESLNLDISAQSRITE
;
A
#
# COMPACT_ATOMS: atom_id res chain seq x y z
N GLN A 1 1.23 24.14 40.81
CA GLN A 1 2.38 24.94 41.27
C GLN A 1 3.66 24.17 40.94
N VAL A 2 4.35 24.64 39.90
CA VAL A 2 5.80 24.64 39.63
C VAL A 2 6.67 23.43 40.04
N CYS A 3 7.14 22.70 39.03
CA CYS A 3 8.43 21.99 38.97
C CYS A 3 9.60 22.97 39.12
N PRO A 4 10.68 22.59 39.81
CA PRO A 4 12.00 23.09 39.44
C PRO A 4 13.03 21.96 39.22
N PHE A 5 13.99 22.26 38.34
CA PHE A 5 15.26 21.58 38.05
C PHE A 5 15.28 20.53 36.92
N ALA A 6 15.52 21.03 35.71
CA ALA A 6 16.76 20.72 34.98
C ALA A 6 17.65 21.99 35.02
N PRO A 7 18.96 21.98 34.69
CA PRO A 7 19.79 20.90 34.12
C PRO A 7 21.14 20.72 34.86
N ASN A 8 21.91 19.66 34.53
CA ASN A 8 23.36 19.79 34.48
C ASN A 8 23.89 19.02 33.26
N GLN A 9 24.65 19.75 32.45
CA GLN A 9 25.45 19.27 31.35
C GLN A 9 26.52 18.34 31.90
N GLU A 10 26.68 17.16 31.29
CA GLU A 10 27.83 16.31 31.57
C GLU A 10 29.08 16.93 30.93
N ASP A 11 30.05 17.25 31.78
CA ASP A 11 31.38 17.71 31.43
C ASP A 11 32.22 16.51 30.95
N PRO A 12 32.66 16.45 29.69
CA PRO A 12 33.44 15.33 29.16
C PRO A 12 34.86 15.21 29.76
N ASP A 13 35.32 16.18 30.57
CA ASP A 13 36.65 16.18 31.21
C ASP A 13 36.60 16.02 32.75
N GLY A 14 35.47 15.59 33.33
CA GLY A 14 35.36 15.30 34.75
C GLY A 14 36.27 14.15 35.20
N ALA A 15 37.03 14.35 36.29
CA ALA A 15 37.92 13.33 36.83
C ALA A 15 37.15 12.02 37.17
N PRO A 16 37.68 10.83 36.82
CA PRO A 16 36.99 9.57 37.05
C PRO A 16 36.79 9.31 38.56
N MET A 17 35.60 8.84 38.93
CA MET A 17 35.32 8.45 40.31
C MET A 17 36.21 7.28 40.73
N GLU A 18 36.98 7.44 41.81
CA GLU A 18 37.76 6.36 42.41
C GLU A 18 36.83 5.20 42.82
N GLY A 19 37.04 4.03 42.22
CA GLY A 19 36.35 2.79 42.55
C GLY A 19 35.36 2.26 41.51
N VAL A 20 35.18 2.93 40.37
CA VAL A 20 34.33 2.43 39.27
C VAL A 20 35.15 2.33 37.98
N PHE A 21 35.55 1.12 37.61
CA PHE A 21 36.15 0.84 36.31
C PHE A 21 35.08 0.23 35.40
N LEU A 22 34.60 1.01 34.43
CA LEU A 22 33.73 0.54 33.36
C LEU A 22 34.63 0.02 32.22
N LEU A 23 34.59 -1.28 31.93
CA LEU A 23 35.22 -1.82 30.72
C LEU A 23 34.42 -1.33 29.50
N ARG A 24 35.10 -0.69 28.56
CA ARG A 24 34.51 -0.19 27.31
C ARG A 24 34.50 -1.23 26.17
N ALA A 25 34.86 -2.50 26.43
CA ALA A 25 34.83 -3.59 25.45
C ALA A 25 34.71 -4.96 26.14
N ASP A 26 33.95 -5.92 25.57
CA ASP A 26 33.95 -7.30 26.07
C ASP A 26 35.28 -8.00 25.72
N ALA A 27 35.81 -8.83 26.62
CA ALA A 27 37.06 -9.57 26.40
C ALA A 27 36.79 -11.08 26.34
N VAL A 28 37.34 -11.77 25.34
CA VAL A 28 37.29 -13.24 25.26
C VAL A 28 38.41 -13.85 26.11
N VAL A 29 38.05 -14.59 27.17
CA VAL A 29 39.01 -15.21 28.08
C VAL A 29 38.98 -16.74 27.92
N ARG A 30 40.11 -17.32 27.48
CA ARG A 30 40.27 -18.77 27.30
C ARG A 30 40.88 -19.40 28.56
N PHE A 31 40.34 -20.52 29.03
CA PHE A 31 40.89 -21.30 30.13
C PHE A 31 40.92 -22.80 29.81
N ARG A 32 41.75 -23.57 30.50
CA ARG A 32 41.81 -25.03 30.43
C ARG A 32 41.20 -25.63 31.69
N LEU A 33 40.42 -26.70 31.53
CA LEU A 33 39.86 -27.40 32.68
C LEU A 33 40.99 -27.98 33.55
N GLY A 34 41.11 -27.46 34.78
CA GLY A 34 42.02 -27.98 35.81
C GLY A 34 43.07 -26.99 36.34
N ASP A 35 43.22 -25.80 35.75
CA ASP A 35 44.11 -24.76 36.28
C ASP A 35 43.40 -23.91 37.35
N THR A 36 44.15 -23.46 38.36
CA THR A 36 43.65 -22.60 39.47
C THR A 36 43.55 -21.11 39.08
N ASP A 37 43.88 -20.78 37.84
CA ASP A 37 43.94 -19.43 37.29
C ASP A 37 42.55 -18.79 37.12
N PHE A 38 41.49 -19.59 37.04
CA PHE A 38 40.13 -19.11 36.83
C PHE A 38 39.68 -18.12 37.91
N GLY A 39 39.99 -18.40 39.19
CA GLY A 39 39.61 -17.54 40.31
C GLY A 39 40.41 -16.24 40.41
N GLU A 40 41.68 -16.26 39.96
CA GLU A 40 42.58 -15.10 39.98
C GLU A 40 42.24 -14.09 38.86
N LYS A 41 41.59 -14.55 37.80
CA LYS A 41 41.17 -13.74 36.64
C LYS A 41 39.86 -12.98 36.85
N ILE A 42 38.98 -13.43 37.74
CA ILE A 42 37.65 -12.85 38.01
C ILE A 42 37.69 -11.34 38.31
N PRO A 43 38.63 -10.82 39.13
CA PRO A 43 38.70 -9.39 39.43
C PRO A 43 39.12 -8.54 38.22
N GLU A 44 39.83 -9.12 37.25
CA GLU A 44 40.24 -8.44 36.01
C GLU A 44 39.07 -8.29 35.00
N TRP A 45 37.97 -9.03 35.19
CA TRP A 45 36.84 -9.09 34.24
C TRP A 45 35.79 -7.98 34.43
N GLY A 46 35.87 -7.18 35.49
CA GLY A 46 34.85 -6.15 35.77
C GLY A 46 33.44 -6.72 36.02
N GLN A 47 32.40 -5.92 35.74
CA GLN A 47 31.00 -6.34 35.87
C GLN A 47 30.52 -7.08 34.62
N VAL A 48 29.97 -8.29 34.78
CA VAL A 48 29.29 -9.02 33.70
C VAL A 48 27.85 -8.53 33.58
N GLY A 49 27.50 -7.90 32.45
CA GLY A 49 26.16 -7.40 32.16
C GLY A 49 25.44 -8.20 31.07
N GLU A 50 24.10 -8.12 31.02
CA GLU A 50 23.25 -8.87 30.07
C GLU A 50 23.27 -8.31 28.62
N LYS A 51 24.22 -7.43 28.31
CA LYS A 51 24.17 -6.56 27.13
C LYS A 51 25.18 -6.92 26.03
N SER A 52 25.99 -7.97 26.14
CA SER A 52 26.99 -8.28 25.11
C SER A 52 26.35 -8.70 23.77
N THR A 53 27.05 -8.43 22.67
CA THR A 53 26.59 -8.80 21.32
C THR A 53 26.79 -10.29 21.07
N TYR A 54 25.75 -10.96 20.58
CA TYR A 54 25.76 -12.38 20.21
C TYR A 54 25.71 -12.50 18.68
N ALA A 55 26.79 -13.01 18.07
CA ALA A 55 26.91 -13.12 16.61
C ALA A 55 25.81 -14.00 15.99
N SER A 56 25.46 -15.10 16.67
CA SER A 56 24.41 -16.05 16.28
C SER A 56 22.97 -15.52 16.39
N MET A 57 22.78 -14.36 17.02
CA MET A 57 21.50 -13.64 17.10
C MET A 57 21.50 -12.36 16.24
N SER A 58 22.68 -11.94 15.81
CA SER A 58 22.90 -10.78 14.96
C SER A 58 22.73 -11.16 13.49
N PHE A 59 22.34 -10.20 12.63
CA PHE A 59 22.03 -10.46 11.22
C PHE A 59 22.43 -9.31 10.29
N ALA A 60 22.50 -9.55 8.98
CA ALA A 60 22.81 -8.52 7.97
C ALA A 60 21.67 -8.31 6.95
N LYS A 61 21.49 -7.08 6.48
CA LYS A 61 20.57 -6.73 5.37
C LYS A 61 21.12 -5.57 4.53
N GLY A 62 20.89 -5.60 3.23
CA GLY A 62 21.19 -4.47 2.35
C GLY A 62 21.38 -4.86 0.88
N PRO A 63 21.53 -3.87 -0.01
CA PRO A 63 21.74 -4.11 -1.44
C PRO A 63 23.01 -4.94 -1.74
N GLY A 64 23.96 -4.94 -0.82
CA GLY A 64 25.16 -5.78 -0.82
C GLY A 64 24.88 -7.29 -0.88
N LEU A 65 23.71 -7.74 -0.44
CA LEU A 65 23.29 -9.16 -0.47
C LEU A 65 22.44 -9.51 -1.69
N GLY A 66 22.28 -8.58 -2.64
CA GLY A 66 21.60 -8.80 -3.92
C GLY A 66 22.57 -9.04 -5.08
N VAL A 67 22.09 -8.85 -6.31
CA VAL A 67 22.94 -8.92 -7.51
C VAL A 67 23.76 -7.64 -7.64
N LEU A 68 25.07 -7.77 -7.59
CA LEU A 68 26.03 -6.67 -7.70
C LEU A 68 26.44 -6.43 -9.15
N LYS A 69 26.93 -5.22 -9.44
CA LYS A 69 27.43 -4.82 -10.75
C LYS A 69 28.85 -4.31 -10.63
N VAL A 70 29.73 -4.75 -11.52
CA VAL A 70 31.12 -4.27 -11.62
C VAL A 70 31.14 -2.74 -11.68
N ASN A 71 32.02 -2.13 -10.88
CA ASN A 71 32.22 -0.69 -10.72
C ASN A 71 31.03 0.11 -10.13
N ASN A 72 30.02 -0.55 -9.55
CA ASN A 72 28.97 0.12 -8.79
C ASN A 72 29.16 -0.13 -7.28
N PRO A 73 29.40 0.91 -6.46
CA PRO A 73 29.59 0.73 -5.03
C PRO A 73 28.30 0.20 -4.38
N SER A 74 28.46 -0.70 -3.43
CA SER A 74 27.35 -1.32 -2.69
C SER A 74 27.65 -1.36 -1.20
N PHE A 75 26.64 -1.69 -0.41
CA PHE A 75 26.76 -1.76 1.04
C PHE A 75 25.73 -2.70 1.66
N LEU A 76 25.98 -3.11 2.90
CA LEU A 76 24.99 -3.76 3.76
C LEU A 76 25.11 -3.25 5.20
N TRP A 77 24.05 -3.46 5.97
CA TRP A 77 24.00 -3.18 7.39
C TRP A 77 24.12 -4.47 8.18
N VAL A 78 24.98 -4.47 9.19
CA VAL A 78 25.06 -5.50 10.23
C VAL A 78 24.33 -4.99 11.45
N PHE A 79 23.39 -5.78 11.94
CA PHE A 79 22.54 -5.49 13.07
C PHE A 79 22.98 -6.34 14.27
N ALA A 80 23.66 -5.73 15.24
CA ALA A 80 24.04 -6.37 16.50
C ALA A 80 22.82 -6.63 17.39
N CYS A 81 22.73 -7.84 17.94
CA CYS A 81 21.69 -8.28 18.86
C CYS A 81 22.32 -8.90 20.10
N ASP A 82 21.61 -8.84 21.23
CA ASP A 82 21.97 -9.59 22.43
C ASP A 82 21.53 -11.07 22.33
N ARG A 83 21.77 -11.84 23.40
CA ARG A 83 21.43 -13.27 23.48
C ARG A 83 19.94 -13.57 23.31
N ASP A 84 19.07 -12.62 23.64
CA ASP A 84 17.62 -12.77 23.59
C ASP A 84 17.06 -12.30 22.22
N GLY A 85 17.95 -11.87 21.32
CA GLY A 85 17.62 -11.38 19.98
C GLY A 85 17.14 -9.93 19.96
N ALA A 86 17.23 -9.21 21.08
CA ALA A 86 16.90 -7.79 21.11
C ALA A 86 18.03 -6.96 20.50
N ARG A 87 17.65 -5.86 19.85
CA ARG A 87 18.57 -4.97 19.15
C ARG A 87 19.45 -4.23 20.16
N ARG A 88 20.76 -4.24 19.92
CA ARG A 88 21.71 -3.37 20.61
C ARG A 88 21.39 -1.91 20.26
N THR A 89 21.50 -1.02 21.25
CA THR A 89 21.22 0.42 21.12
C THR A 89 22.49 1.27 21.16
N GLU A 90 23.65 0.64 21.26
CA GLU A 90 24.97 1.24 21.38
C GLU A 90 25.91 0.51 20.40
N GLY A 91 26.88 1.24 19.84
CA GLY A 91 27.96 0.66 19.03
C GLY A 91 29.12 0.12 19.89
N GLY A 92 30.29 -0.02 19.27
CA GLY A 92 31.54 -0.43 19.93
C GLY A 92 31.93 -1.90 19.72
N ASP A 93 31.13 -2.69 19.00
CA ASP A 93 31.52 -4.04 18.60
C ASP A 93 32.53 -3.99 17.45
N ARG A 94 33.46 -4.94 17.46
CA ARG A 94 34.35 -5.20 16.34
C ARG A 94 33.59 -5.99 15.28
N VAL A 95 33.40 -5.36 14.12
CA VAL A 95 32.84 -6.01 12.92
C VAL A 95 33.92 -6.16 11.87
N VAL A 96 34.14 -7.39 11.40
CA VAL A 96 35.11 -7.70 10.34
C VAL A 96 34.38 -8.31 9.16
N ALA A 97 34.56 -7.71 7.98
CA ALA A 97 34.04 -8.21 6.72
C ALA A 97 35.19 -8.75 5.87
N THR A 98 35.17 -10.04 5.55
CA THR A 98 36.20 -10.75 4.77
C THR A 98 35.60 -11.29 3.47
N LEU A 99 36.17 -10.89 2.34
CA LEU A 99 35.80 -11.36 1.01
C LEU A 99 36.72 -12.50 0.56
N SER A 100 36.22 -13.49 -0.19
CA SER A 100 37.02 -14.63 -0.69
C SER A 100 38.13 -14.23 -1.66
N HIS A 101 37.93 -13.15 -2.41
CA HIS A 101 38.88 -12.57 -3.37
C HIS A 101 38.93 -11.06 -3.15
N PRO A 102 39.60 -10.58 -2.08
CA PRO A 102 39.59 -9.17 -1.73
C PRO A 102 40.22 -8.27 -2.81
N GLU A 103 41.10 -8.82 -3.65
CA GLU A 103 41.68 -8.15 -4.82
C GLU A 103 40.65 -7.73 -5.89
N ASP A 104 39.50 -8.41 -5.92
CA ASP A 104 38.39 -8.12 -6.83
C ASP A 104 37.43 -7.05 -6.27
N PHE A 105 37.76 -6.43 -5.14
CA PHE A 105 36.97 -5.40 -4.49
C PHE A 105 37.83 -4.20 -4.04
N GLN A 106 37.24 -3.01 -4.01
CA GLN A 106 37.82 -1.77 -3.49
C GLN A 106 36.89 -1.16 -2.42
N ASP A 107 37.38 -0.16 -1.71
CA ASP A 107 36.61 0.61 -0.70
C ASP A 107 35.88 -0.26 0.34
N VAL A 108 36.51 -1.38 0.70
CA VAL A 108 36.00 -2.29 1.73
C VAL A 108 36.20 -1.62 3.09
N ALA A 109 35.10 -1.14 3.67
CA ALA A 109 35.12 -0.43 4.95
C ALA A 109 33.97 -0.87 5.84
N VAL A 110 34.20 -0.79 7.14
CA VAL A 110 33.20 -1.02 8.18
C VAL A 110 33.09 0.25 9.02
N GLU A 111 31.89 0.81 9.08
CA GLU A 111 31.57 2.02 9.83
C GLU A 111 30.61 1.69 10.97
N ASP A 112 30.96 2.04 12.20
CA ASP A 112 30.08 1.92 13.36
C ASP A 112 29.16 3.15 13.45
N LEU A 113 27.84 2.93 13.42
CA LEU A 113 26.84 4.01 13.54
C LEU A 113 26.51 4.39 14.98
N GLN A 114 27.15 3.76 15.97
CA GLN A 114 26.98 4.01 17.40
C GLN A 114 25.59 3.69 17.96
N ASP A 115 24.75 3.00 17.20
CA ASP A 115 23.37 2.62 17.57
C ASP A 115 23.11 1.10 17.48
N GLY A 116 24.18 0.30 17.52
CA GLY A 116 24.13 -1.16 17.33
C GLY A 116 23.94 -1.57 15.86
N ARG A 117 24.19 -0.67 14.92
CA ARG A 117 24.31 -0.96 13.48
C ARG A 117 25.71 -0.63 12.98
N TYR A 118 26.19 -1.45 12.05
CA TYR A 118 27.47 -1.27 11.37
C TYR A 118 27.25 -1.29 9.86
N LYS A 119 27.81 -0.33 9.14
CA LYS A 119 27.77 -0.29 7.67
C LYS A 119 28.99 -1.00 7.10
N VAL A 120 28.78 -1.99 6.26
CA VAL A 120 29.86 -2.58 5.44
C VAL A 120 29.70 -2.06 4.02
N THR A 121 30.70 -1.35 3.49
CA THR A 121 30.74 -0.87 2.09
C THR A 121 31.78 -1.64 1.29
N PHE A 122 31.57 -1.79 0.00
CA PHE A 122 32.54 -2.35 -0.94
C PHE A 122 32.20 -2.02 -2.39
N LEU A 123 33.20 -2.00 -3.26
CA LEU A 123 33.10 -1.77 -4.69
C LEU A 123 33.62 -2.99 -5.46
N PRO A 124 32.75 -3.78 -6.14
CA PRO A 124 33.18 -4.94 -6.91
C PRO A 124 33.84 -4.53 -8.23
N LEU A 125 34.96 -5.16 -8.59
CA LEU A 125 35.79 -4.82 -9.76
C LEU A 125 35.72 -5.85 -10.88
N THR A 126 35.44 -7.10 -10.55
CA THR A 126 35.37 -8.20 -11.53
C THR A 126 34.06 -8.99 -11.38
N PRO A 127 33.50 -9.50 -12.49
CA PRO A 127 32.31 -10.33 -12.44
C PRO A 127 32.65 -11.73 -11.91
N GLY A 128 31.75 -12.31 -11.12
CA GLY A 128 31.98 -13.61 -10.50
C GLY A 128 31.02 -13.90 -9.35
N SER A 129 31.19 -15.06 -8.75
CA SER A 129 30.53 -15.44 -7.51
C SER A 129 31.56 -15.41 -6.39
N PHE A 130 31.34 -14.58 -5.38
CA PHE A 130 32.24 -14.39 -4.25
C PHE A 130 31.55 -14.74 -2.95
N SER A 131 32.31 -14.97 -1.88
CA SER A 131 31.74 -15.13 -0.55
C SER A 131 32.16 -13.99 0.36
N LEU A 132 31.20 -13.43 1.11
CA LEU A 132 31.42 -12.43 2.15
C LEU A 132 31.15 -13.05 3.51
N GLN A 133 32.19 -13.17 4.31
CA GLN A 133 32.13 -13.63 5.69
C GLN A 133 32.19 -12.43 6.62
N ILE A 134 31.28 -12.36 7.58
CA ILE A 134 31.21 -11.26 8.53
C ILE A 134 31.29 -11.84 9.94
N SER A 135 32.28 -11.44 10.72
CA SER A 135 32.32 -11.70 12.15
C SER A 135 31.98 -10.44 12.94
N ILE A 136 31.23 -10.62 14.03
CA ILE A 136 30.83 -9.53 14.94
C ILE A 136 30.98 -9.98 16.38
N GLY A 137 31.48 -9.09 17.22
CA GLY A 137 31.54 -9.28 18.66
C GLY A 137 32.54 -8.29 19.25
N ALA A 138 32.91 -8.48 20.49
CA ALA A 138 33.88 -7.59 21.10
C ALA A 138 35.32 -7.84 20.61
N GLU A 139 36.25 -7.00 21.06
CA GLU A 139 37.64 -7.07 20.61
C GLU A 139 38.28 -8.44 20.95
N GLY A 140 38.67 -9.19 19.92
CA GLY A 140 39.20 -10.55 20.03
C GLY A 140 38.16 -11.67 19.86
N ALA A 141 36.87 -11.35 19.74
CA ALA A 141 35.85 -12.28 19.26
C ALA A 141 35.95 -12.48 17.74
N ASP A 142 35.70 -13.70 17.29
CA ASP A 142 35.79 -14.11 15.88
C ASP A 142 34.64 -15.04 15.49
N GLU A 143 33.45 -14.77 16.03
CA GLU A 143 32.24 -15.54 15.72
C GLU A 143 31.55 -14.99 14.48
N ASP A 144 31.15 -15.90 13.59
CA ASP A 144 30.45 -15.55 12.37
C ASP A 144 29.02 -15.08 12.64
N LEU A 145 28.63 -14.03 11.95
CA LEU A 145 27.27 -13.53 11.88
C LEU A 145 26.33 -14.60 11.30
N THR A 146 25.11 -14.66 11.81
CA THR A 146 24.06 -15.54 11.28
C THR A 146 23.90 -15.40 9.76
N GLY A 147 23.96 -16.53 9.05
CA GLY A 147 23.83 -16.58 7.60
C GLY A 147 25.15 -16.45 6.83
N CYS A 148 26.28 -16.29 7.52
CA CYS A 148 27.60 -16.34 6.87
C CYS A 148 28.02 -17.77 6.47
N PRO A 149 28.81 -17.92 5.40
CA PRO A 149 29.20 -16.84 4.47
C PRO A 149 28.07 -16.49 3.49
N PHE A 150 27.90 -15.19 3.20
CA PHE A 150 26.95 -14.72 2.19
C PHE A 150 27.53 -14.89 0.78
N THR A 151 26.71 -15.34 -0.16
CA THR A 151 27.10 -15.42 -1.58
C THR A 151 26.83 -14.09 -2.28
N LEU A 152 27.86 -13.51 -2.90
CA LEU A 152 27.80 -12.28 -3.67
C LEU A 152 27.90 -12.59 -5.17
N GLU A 153 26.84 -12.33 -5.93
CA GLU A 153 26.85 -12.50 -7.39
C GLU A 153 27.13 -11.15 -8.07
N VAL A 154 28.33 -10.98 -8.62
CA VAL A 154 28.73 -9.78 -9.37
C VAL A 154 28.61 -10.03 -10.87
N ARG A 155 27.83 -9.20 -11.56
CA ARG A 155 27.66 -9.25 -13.01
C ARG A 155 28.40 -8.12 -13.72
N PRO A 156 28.83 -8.32 -14.97
CA PRO A 156 29.39 -7.24 -15.78
C PRO A 156 28.42 -6.04 -15.86
N PRO A 157 28.94 -4.82 -16.11
CA PRO A 157 28.10 -3.68 -16.42
C PRO A 157 27.28 -4.01 -17.66
N THR A 158 26.02 -3.58 -17.69
CA THR A 158 25.19 -3.77 -18.87
C THR A 158 25.79 -2.94 -20.01
N VAL A 159 26.35 -3.61 -21.03
CA VAL A 159 26.88 -2.94 -22.22
C VAL A 159 25.72 -2.62 -23.14
N TYR A 160 25.44 -1.33 -23.30
CA TYR A 160 24.51 -0.83 -24.30
C TYR A 160 25.18 -0.90 -25.67
N HIS A 161 24.56 -1.59 -26.63
CA HIS A 161 24.94 -1.41 -28.03
C HIS A 161 24.24 -0.17 -28.57
N THR A 162 25.03 0.75 -29.12
CA THR A 162 24.57 1.86 -29.95
C THR A 162 23.79 1.28 -31.13
N ILE A 163 22.49 1.59 -31.23
CA ILE A 163 21.69 1.22 -32.39
C ILE A 163 21.89 2.32 -33.44
N GLY A 164 22.67 2.00 -34.48
CA GLY A 164 22.88 2.89 -35.61
C GLY A 164 23.79 2.29 -36.69
N ILE A 165 23.16 1.96 -37.82
CA ILE A 165 23.67 1.85 -39.21
C ILE A 165 24.41 0.54 -39.59
N ASP A 166 23.75 -0.15 -40.54
CA ASP A 166 24.21 -1.07 -41.60
C ASP A 166 25.39 -2.01 -41.35
N GLY A 167 25.09 -3.31 -41.42
CA GLY A 167 26.08 -4.37 -41.61
C GLY A 167 25.42 -5.73 -41.64
N GLU A 168 25.34 -6.33 -42.83
CA GLU A 168 24.93 -7.73 -43.05
C GLU A 168 25.73 -8.67 -42.14
N VAL A 169 25.04 -9.43 -41.31
CA VAL A 169 25.61 -10.61 -40.65
C VAL A 169 24.70 -11.79 -40.96
N GLU A 170 25.09 -12.54 -41.98
CA GLU A 170 24.53 -13.86 -42.29
C GLU A 170 24.63 -14.78 -41.06
N GLY A 171 23.55 -15.50 -40.76
CA GLY A 171 23.62 -16.64 -39.83
C GLY A 171 22.68 -16.65 -38.62
N LYS A 172 21.52 -15.98 -38.66
CA LYS A 172 20.42 -16.28 -37.70
C LYS A 172 19.10 -16.57 -38.41
N ALA A 173 18.47 -17.64 -37.93
CA ALA A 173 17.36 -18.35 -38.55
C ALA A 173 16.08 -17.49 -38.64
N GLN A 174 15.36 -17.64 -39.76
CA GLN A 174 14.04 -17.08 -39.98
C GLN A 174 13.01 -17.71 -39.02
N LEU A 175 12.34 -16.86 -38.23
CA LEU A 175 11.17 -17.23 -37.45
C LEU A 175 9.95 -17.23 -38.38
N GLY A 176 9.54 -18.43 -38.80
CA GLY A 176 8.42 -18.64 -39.70
C GLY A 176 8.25 -20.08 -40.12
N ALA A 177 8.32 -21.04 -39.19
CA ALA A 177 7.88 -22.42 -39.41
C ALA A 177 7.86 -23.21 -38.09
N LYS A 178 6.73 -23.13 -37.38
CA LYS A 178 6.08 -24.23 -36.63
C LYS A 178 4.88 -23.65 -35.89
N ALA A 179 3.76 -23.59 -36.59
CA ALA A 179 2.46 -23.61 -35.94
C ALA A 179 2.31 -24.97 -35.23
N LEU A 180 1.99 -24.97 -33.95
CA LEU A 180 1.39 -26.13 -33.29
C LEU A 180 -0.15 -25.95 -33.34
N PRO A 181 -0.92 -27.01 -33.65
CA PRO A 181 -2.38 -26.95 -33.63
C PRO A 181 -2.93 -26.95 -32.20
N CYS A 182 -4.07 -26.28 -32.05
CA CYS A 182 -4.95 -26.33 -30.88
C CYS A 182 -5.41 -27.78 -30.65
N GLU A 183 -5.11 -28.36 -29.49
CA GLU A 183 -5.62 -29.67 -29.09
C GLU A 183 -6.87 -29.55 -28.20
N THR A 184 -7.78 -30.47 -28.48
CA THR A 184 -9.20 -30.59 -28.18
C THR A 184 -9.56 -31.07 -26.76
N GLU A 185 -8.67 -30.99 -25.77
CA GLU A 185 -8.91 -31.61 -24.44
C GLU A 185 -9.85 -30.82 -23.51
N ILE A 186 -10.09 -29.53 -23.77
CA ILE A 186 -10.95 -28.69 -22.90
C ILE A 186 -12.45 -29.05 -23.04
N CYS A 187 -12.88 -29.60 -24.18
CA CYS A 187 -14.29 -29.90 -24.42
C CYS A 187 -14.75 -31.24 -23.82
N GLN A 188 -13.84 -32.20 -23.65
CA GLN A 188 -14.16 -33.50 -23.04
C GLN A 188 -14.34 -33.35 -21.52
N GLU A 189 -13.48 -32.55 -20.87
CA GLU A 189 -13.59 -32.25 -19.44
C GLU A 189 -14.86 -31.47 -19.09
N LEU A 190 -15.30 -30.56 -19.97
CA LEU A 190 -16.58 -29.86 -19.82
C LEU A 190 -17.77 -30.82 -19.97
N CYS A 191 -17.74 -31.74 -20.94
CA CYS A 191 -18.80 -32.75 -21.09
C CYS A 191 -18.89 -33.69 -19.88
N ASP A 192 -17.75 -34.13 -19.34
CA ASP A 192 -17.70 -34.99 -18.16
C ASP A 192 -18.18 -34.24 -16.90
N LEU A 193 -17.92 -32.94 -16.80
CA LEU A 193 -18.45 -32.07 -15.74
C LEU A 193 -19.98 -31.91 -15.84
N PHE A 194 -20.54 -31.78 -17.04
CA PHE A 194 -22.01 -31.68 -17.24
C PHE A 194 -22.74 -33.00 -16.91
N LEU A 195 -22.13 -34.15 -17.23
CA LEU A 195 -22.64 -35.47 -16.85
C LEU A 195 -22.58 -35.67 -15.34
N ALA A 196 -21.50 -35.22 -14.69
CA ALA A 196 -21.33 -35.31 -13.23
C ALA A 196 -22.34 -34.44 -12.45
N LEU A 197 -22.89 -33.40 -13.07
CA LEU A 197 -23.87 -32.48 -12.46
C LEU A 197 -25.33 -32.88 -12.70
N GLY A 198 -25.61 -33.98 -13.41
CA GLY A 198 -26.96 -34.52 -13.59
C GLY A 198 -27.90 -33.67 -14.46
N LEU A 199 -27.34 -32.83 -15.34
CA LEU A 199 -28.09 -31.86 -16.17
C LEU A 199 -28.58 -32.43 -17.52
N GLU A 200 -28.76 -33.76 -17.62
CA GLU A 200 -28.94 -34.51 -18.87
C GLU A 200 -30.26 -34.26 -19.64
N GLU A 201 -31.29 -33.74 -18.99
CA GLU A 201 -32.59 -33.46 -19.63
C GLU A 201 -32.75 -31.99 -20.06
N ALA A 202 -32.05 -31.05 -19.42
CA ALA A 202 -32.24 -29.61 -19.65
C ALA A 202 -31.48 -29.08 -20.89
N VAL A 203 -30.41 -29.75 -21.31
CA VAL A 203 -29.50 -29.24 -22.38
C VAL A 203 -29.54 -30.11 -23.64
N ARG A 204 -30.32 -31.20 -23.64
CA ARG A 204 -30.36 -32.21 -24.72
C ARG A 204 -30.72 -31.65 -26.11
N PRO A 205 -31.65 -30.68 -26.27
CA PRO A 205 -31.99 -30.13 -27.58
C PRO A 205 -30.87 -29.25 -28.16
N GLU A 206 -30.24 -28.40 -27.34
CA GLU A 206 -29.18 -27.50 -27.80
C GLU A 206 -27.82 -28.21 -27.99
N LEU A 207 -27.51 -29.24 -27.19
CA LEU A 207 -26.27 -30.02 -27.33
C LEU A 207 -26.24 -30.81 -28.65
N SER A 208 -27.40 -31.31 -29.10
CA SER A 208 -27.53 -32.00 -30.39
C SER A 208 -27.33 -31.05 -31.59
N LEU A 209 -27.70 -29.78 -31.45
CA LEU A 209 -27.48 -28.73 -32.44
C LEU A 209 -25.99 -28.35 -32.52
N MET A 210 -25.34 -28.27 -31.36
CA MET A 210 -23.90 -27.97 -31.26
C MET A 210 -23.03 -29.09 -31.85
N LEU A 211 -23.37 -30.36 -31.58
CA LEU A 211 -22.67 -31.51 -32.17
C LEU A 211 -22.88 -31.60 -33.69
N SER A 212 -24.06 -31.27 -34.21
CA SER A 212 -24.32 -31.24 -35.66
C SER A 212 -23.61 -30.10 -36.40
N ALA A 213 -23.36 -28.96 -35.73
CA ALA A 213 -22.65 -27.82 -36.31
C ALA A 213 -21.13 -28.06 -36.44
N PHE A 214 -20.57 -28.98 -35.65
CA PHE A 214 -19.16 -29.34 -35.70
C PHE A 214 -18.82 -30.32 -36.85
N GLU A 215 -19.80 -31.03 -37.41
CA GLU A 215 -19.58 -31.96 -38.51
C GLU A 215 -19.47 -31.28 -39.89
N ASP A 216 -19.94 -30.02 -40.05
CA ASP A 216 -20.02 -29.34 -41.36
C ASP A 216 -19.13 -28.08 -41.54
N GLN A 217 -18.16 -27.82 -40.64
CA GLN A 217 -17.12 -26.75 -40.76
C GLN A 217 -17.59 -25.41 -41.39
N ALA A 218 -18.70 -24.82 -40.92
CA ALA A 218 -19.09 -23.49 -41.35
C ALA A 218 -19.80 -22.69 -40.25
N GLY A 219 -19.20 -21.54 -39.88
CA GLY A 219 -19.93 -20.40 -39.34
C GLY A 219 -20.09 -20.31 -37.83
N HIS A 220 -19.89 -19.08 -37.35
CA HIS A 220 -20.04 -18.59 -35.97
C HIS A 220 -21.33 -19.07 -35.29
N VAL A 221 -21.22 -19.69 -34.11
CA VAL A 221 -22.37 -20.06 -33.27
C VAL A 221 -22.65 -18.94 -32.27
N ASP A 222 -23.88 -18.40 -32.29
CA ASP A 222 -24.37 -17.39 -31.34
C ASP A 222 -24.82 -18.04 -30.03
N CYS A 223 -23.95 -18.02 -29.02
CA CYS A 223 -24.18 -18.61 -27.69
C CYS A 223 -25.12 -17.78 -26.79
N SER A 224 -25.61 -16.62 -27.24
CA SER A 224 -26.44 -15.73 -26.39
C SER A 224 -27.80 -16.32 -26.02
N LYS A 225 -28.32 -17.25 -26.82
CA LYS A 225 -29.58 -17.98 -26.50
C LYS A 225 -29.38 -19.07 -25.46
N LEU A 226 -28.23 -19.77 -25.50
CA LEU A 226 -27.86 -20.79 -24.51
C LEU A 226 -27.73 -20.17 -23.11
N TRP A 227 -27.14 -18.98 -23.02
CA TRP A 227 -26.97 -18.25 -21.76
C TRP A 227 -28.30 -17.75 -21.17
N ARG A 228 -29.28 -17.40 -22.02
CA ARG A 228 -30.63 -17.04 -21.57
C ARG A 228 -31.41 -18.24 -21.05
N SER A 229 -31.35 -19.38 -21.75
CA SER A 229 -32.02 -20.61 -21.29
C SER A 229 -31.40 -21.16 -19.99
N LEU A 230 -30.08 -21.01 -19.80
CA LEU A 230 -29.40 -21.35 -18.53
C LEU A 230 -29.82 -20.45 -17.37
N ALA A 231 -30.05 -19.15 -17.62
CA ALA A 231 -30.54 -18.21 -16.61
C ALA A 231 -32.01 -18.48 -16.21
N GLU A 232 -32.82 -18.99 -17.13
CA GLU A 232 -34.24 -19.30 -16.89
C GLU A 232 -34.46 -20.66 -16.18
N ALA A 233 -33.51 -21.60 -16.28
CA ALA A 233 -33.61 -22.93 -15.68
C ALA A 233 -33.28 -23.01 -14.17
N GLY A 234 -32.76 -21.94 -13.55
CA GLY A 234 -32.32 -21.89 -12.14
C GLY A 234 -33.43 -21.74 -11.09
N GLY A 235 -34.63 -22.26 -11.33
CA GLY A 235 -35.82 -22.08 -10.47
C GLY A 235 -35.91 -22.97 -9.22
N CYS A 236 -35.56 -22.41 -8.05
CA CYS A 236 -36.14 -22.55 -6.69
C CYS A 236 -36.39 -23.93 -6.02
N GLN A 237 -35.97 -24.12 -4.74
CA GLN A 237 -36.83 -24.44 -3.55
C GLN A 237 -36.02 -24.60 -2.21
N CYS A 238 -36.72 -24.64 -1.07
CA CYS A 238 -36.50 -23.87 0.18
C CYS A 238 -36.38 -24.65 1.53
N GLY A 239 -35.94 -23.97 2.62
CA GLY A 239 -36.22 -24.26 4.07
C GLY A 239 -35.03 -24.07 5.07
N PRO A 240 -35.20 -23.85 6.42
CA PRO A 240 -36.32 -23.32 7.20
C PRO A 240 -35.98 -22.10 8.12
N ASP A 241 -34.91 -21.33 7.88
CA ASP A 241 -34.63 -20.05 8.59
C ASP A 241 -34.47 -18.88 7.59
N GLY A 242 -35.49 -18.73 6.72
CA GLY A 242 -35.48 -17.85 5.54
C GLY A 242 -34.83 -16.49 5.71
N GLU A 243 -33.62 -16.35 5.15
CA GLU A 243 -33.11 -15.21 4.38
C GLU A 243 -31.69 -15.58 3.89
N LYS A 244 -31.58 -16.09 2.65
CA LYS A 244 -30.31 -16.04 1.90
C LYS A 244 -30.40 -14.86 0.95
N GLU A 245 -29.87 -13.72 1.41
CA GLU A 245 -29.51 -12.63 0.53
C GLU A 245 -28.39 -13.14 -0.39
N GLU A 246 -28.73 -13.54 -1.62
CA GLU A 246 -27.76 -13.50 -2.71
C GLU A 246 -27.43 -12.03 -2.95
N PHE A 247 -26.30 -11.62 -2.40
CA PHE A 247 -25.67 -10.35 -2.73
C PHE A 247 -25.40 -10.36 -4.24
N PRO A 248 -25.78 -9.32 -4.99
CA PRO A 248 -25.20 -9.09 -6.30
C PRO A 248 -23.76 -8.64 -6.06
N LEU A 249 -22.88 -9.60 -5.73
CA LEU A 249 -21.46 -9.41 -5.78
C LEU A 249 -21.06 -9.52 -7.25
N THR A 250 -20.43 -8.43 -7.71
CA THR A 250 -19.33 -8.46 -8.67
C THR A 250 -19.70 -8.79 -10.12
N SER A 251 -19.91 -7.76 -10.95
CA SER A 251 -19.19 -7.74 -12.22
C SER A 251 -17.83 -7.09 -11.97
N VAL A 252 -16.95 -7.84 -11.30
CA VAL A 252 -15.52 -7.51 -11.21
C VAL A 252 -14.93 -7.87 -12.55
N MET A 253 -14.23 -6.92 -13.16
CA MET A 253 -13.39 -7.22 -14.31
C MET A 253 -12.38 -8.28 -13.93
N THR A 254 -12.64 -9.51 -14.36
CA THR A 254 -11.63 -10.55 -14.39
C THR A 254 -10.51 -10.12 -15.35
N ARG A 255 -9.34 -10.77 -15.26
CA ARG A 255 -8.30 -10.64 -16.28
C ARG A 255 -8.82 -10.96 -17.69
N ASP A 256 -9.91 -11.71 -17.81
CA ASP A 256 -10.57 -12.03 -19.07
C ASP A 256 -11.46 -10.87 -19.56
N GLU A 257 -12.09 -10.10 -18.67
CA GLU A 257 -12.76 -8.84 -19.05
C GLU A 257 -11.75 -7.73 -19.43
N ALA A 258 -10.52 -7.75 -18.90
CA ALA A 258 -9.45 -6.86 -19.38
C ALA A 258 -9.11 -7.10 -20.87
N ALA A 259 -9.41 -8.29 -21.42
CA ALA A 259 -9.34 -8.56 -22.85
C ALA A 259 -10.50 -7.91 -23.63
N GLU A 260 -11.66 -7.62 -22.99
CA GLU A 260 -12.76 -6.84 -23.59
C GLU A 260 -12.49 -5.32 -23.63
N LEU A 261 -11.52 -4.82 -22.85
CA LEU A 261 -11.01 -3.43 -22.98
C LEU A 261 -10.05 -3.26 -24.15
N CYS A 262 -9.57 -4.35 -24.73
CA CYS A 262 -8.83 -4.32 -25.98
C CYS A 262 -9.87 -4.23 -27.10
N LEU A 263 -9.95 -3.08 -27.77
CA LEU A 263 -10.57 -3.07 -29.09
C LEU A 263 -9.82 -4.10 -29.95
N PRO A 264 -10.50 -5.05 -30.63
CA PRO A 264 -9.82 -5.92 -31.57
C PRO A 264 -9.17 -5.04 -32.64
N SER A 265 -7.85 -4.99 -32.66
CA SER A 265 -7.13 -4.21 -33.68
C SER A 265 -7.26 -4.94 -35.02
N GLN A 266 -7.91 -4.29 -35.98
CA GLN A 266 -7.81 -4.65 -37.40
C GLN A 266 -6.60 -3.99 -38.07
N VAL A 267 -5.61 -3.54 -37.28
CA VAL A 267 -4.52 -2.71 -37.77
C VAL A 267 -3.37 -3.60 -38.22
N GLU A 268 -3.38 -3.97 -39.51
CA GLU A 268 -2.30 -4.71 -40.18
C GLU A 268 -0.93 -4.08 -39.88
N GLY A 269 0.10 -4.93 -39.73
CA GLY A 269 1.44 -4.60 -39.24
C GLY A 269 2.21 -3.57 -40.05
N HIS A 270 1.86 -2.28 -39.89
CA HIS A 270 2.54 -1.16 -40.51
C HIS A 270 3.05 -0.16 -39.46
N ALA A 271 4.13 0.54 -39.81
CA ALA A 271 4.66 1.66 -39.04
C ALA A 271 3.62 2.79 -39.01
N GLY A 272 3.08 3.12 -37.82
CA GLY A 272 2.04 4.14 -37.68
C GLY A 272 0.85 3.77 -36.78
N TRP A 273 0.71 2.50 -36.40
CA TRP A 273 -0.44 1.96 -35.63
C TRP A 273 -0.89 2.82 -34.44
N MET A 274 0.07 3.35 -33.66
CA MET A 274 -0.22 4.19 -32.50
C MET A 274 -0.82 5.54 -32.89
N ALA A 275 -0.33 6.14 -33.98
CA ALA A 275 -0.88 7.38 -34.50
C ALA A 275 -2.31 7.18 -35.01
N ASP A 276 -2.62 6.02 -35.59
CA ASP A 276 -3.96 5.73 -36.10
C ASP A 276 -4.96 5.46 -34.96
N LEU A 277 -4.60 4.65 -33.97
CA LEU A 277 -5.41 4.47 -32.75
C LEU A 277 -5.73 5.80 -32.06
N LEU A 278 -4.75 6.71 -31.96
CA LEU A 278 -4.95 8.01 -31.34
C LEU A 278 -5.78 8.97 -32.20
N ARG A 279 -5.58 8.95 -33.53
CA ARG A 279 -6.31 9.80 -34.48
C ARG A 279 -7.80 9.46 -34.53
N ASP A 280 -8.12 8.17 -34.46
CA ASP A 280 -9.50 7.70 -34.42
C ASP A 280 -10.19 8.06 -33.10
N PHE A 281 -9.42 8.34 -32.04
CA PHE A 281 -9.96 8.69 -30.73
C PHE A 281 -10.31 10.18 -30.60
N SER A 282 -9.41 11.09 -30.96
CA SER A 282 -9.65 12.54 -30.89
C SER A 282 -8.68 13.33 -31.74
N ALA A 283 -9.09 14.54 -32.18
CA ALA A 283 -8.20 15.51 -32.79
C ALA A 283 -7.29 16.24 -31.77
N GLY A 284 -7.57 16.10 -30.47
CA GLY A 284 -6.89 16.81 -29.40
C GLY A 284 -7.29 18.29 -29.29
N CYS A 285 -6.86 18.94 -28.21
CA CYS A 285 -7.07 20.37 -27.97
C CYS A 285 -5.90 21.00 -27.20
N SER A 286 -5.84 22.32 -27.13
CA SER A 286 -4.89 23.02 -26.26
C SER A 286 -5.55 23.34 -24.92
N ILE A 287 -4.89 22.97 -23.82
CA ILE A 287 -5.39 23.17 -22.47
C ILE A 287 -4.35 23.97 -21.68
N SER A 288 -4.64 25.26 -21.46
CA SER A 288 -3.71 26.19 -20.81
C SER A 288 -3.53 25.93 -19.32
N ARG A 289 -4.56 25.43 -18.63
CA ARG A 289 -4.57 25.21 -17.18
C ARG A 289 -4.28 23.76 -16.88
N VAL A 290 -3.18 23.48 -16.17
CA VAL A 290 -2.74 22.10 -15.88
C VAL A 290 -3.75 21.34 -15.02
N GLU A 291 -4.46 22.03 -14.13
CA GLU A 291 -5.54 21.47 -13.31
C GLU A 291 -6.81 21.09 -14.11
N GLU A 292 -6.88 21.47 -15.40
CA GLU A 292 -7.94 21.10 -16.35
C GLU A 292 -7.44 20.03 -17.36
N ARG A 293 -6.35 19.34 -17.03
CA ARG A 293 -5.78 18.24 -17.82
C ARG A 293 -6.02 16.89 -17.13
N ALA A 294 -7.21 16.64 -16.61
CA ALA A 294 -7.58 15.35 -16.03
C ALA A 294 -8.06 14.37 -17.12
N MET A 295 -7.89 13.05 -16.93
CA MET A 295 -8.32 12.01 -17.87
C MET A 295 -9.62 11.33 -17.45
N GLN A 296 -10.52 11.12 -18.40
CA GLN A 296 -11.71 10.28 -18.23
C GLN A 296 -11.37 8.80 -18.37
N MET A 297 -12.22 7.91 -17.84
CA MET A 297 -12.01 6.46 -17.95
C MET A 297 -11.89 5.99 -19.41
N ARG A 298 -12.61 6.61 -20.36
CA ARG A 298 -12.45 6.29 -21.80
C ARG A 298 -11.04 6.55 -22.33
N GLN A 299 -10.37 7.61 -21.87
CA GLN A 299 -9.00 7.95 -22.27
C GLN A 299 -7.98 7.04 -21.58
N LEU A 300 -8.25 6.65 -20.33
CA LEU A 300 -7.41 5.65 -19.67
C LEU A 300 -7.53 4.29 -20.35
N ASN A 301 -8.72 3.88 -20.77
CA ASN A 301 -8.94 2.65 -21.53
C ASN A 301 -8.23 2.67 -22.89
N LEU A 302 -8.12 3.85 -23.53
CA LEU A 302 -7.28 4.01 -24.73
C LEU A 302 -5.81 3.73 -24.43
N VAL A 303 -5.28 4.20 -23.29
CA VAL A 303 -3.92 3.87 -22.86
C VAL A 303 -3.76 2.36 -22.66
N ILE A 304 -4.75 1.70 -22.06
CA ILE A 304 -4.76 0.23 -21.92
C ILE A 304 -4.76 -0.46 -23.30
N SER A 305 -5.57 0.02 -24.25
CA SER A 305 -5.56 -0.52 -25.62
C SER A 305 -4.19 -0.37 -26.28
N CYS A 306 -3.59 0.82 -26.20
CA CYS A 306 -2.27 1.10 -26.74
C CYS A 306 -1.18 0.22 -26.10
N LEU A 307 -1.24 0.01 -24.78
CA LEU A 307 -0.24 -0.80 -24.10
C LEU A 307 -0.35 -2.29 -24.47
N CYS A 308 -1.57 -2.81 -24.58
CA CYS A 308 -1.79 -4.20 -25.01
C CYS A 308 -1.29 -4.42 -26.43
N GLU A 309 -1.64 -3.53 -27.35
CA GLU A 309 -1.18 -3.60 -28.74
C GLU A 309 0.35 -3.46 -28.83
N GLY A 310 0.94 -2.52 -28.08
CA GLY A 310 2.38 -2.34 -28.02
C GLY A 310 3.12 -3.57 -27.52
N CYS A 311 2.63 -4.21 -26.45
CA CYS A 311 3.20 -5.46 -25.90
C CYS A 311 3.08 -6.63 -26.90
N ASN A 312 2.00 -6.72 -27.65
CA ASN A 312 1.81 -7.75 -28.68
C ASN A 312 2.74 -7.59 -29.89
N ARG A 313 3.29 -6.39 -30.07
CA ARG A 313 4.23 -6.07 -31.14
C ARG A 313 5.67 -6.20 -30.66
N ASP A 314 6.22 -5.12 -30.16
CA ASP A 314 7.66 -4.93 -29.98
C ASP A 314 8.01 -4.09 -28.76
N TRP A 315 7.06 -3.78 -27.88
CA TRP A 315 7.38 -3.08 -26.64
C TRP A 315 8.28 -3.95 -25.78
N VAL A 316 9.46 -3.42 -25.50
CA VAL A 316 10.48 -4.04 -24.67
C VAL A 316 10.78 -3.17 -23.46
N ASP A 317 11.24 -3.80 -22.40
CA ASP A 317 11.78 -3.10 -21.25
C ASP A 317 13.15 -2.47 -21.58
N PRO A 318 13.72 -1.63 -20.69
CA PRO A 318 15.04 -1.04 -20.93
C PRO A 318 16.19 -2.04 -21.12
N ALA A 319 15.98 -3.32 -20.77
CA ALA A 319 16.93 -4.41 -21.00
C ALA A 319 16.69 -5.17 -22.33
N GLY A 320 15.74 -4.72 -23.15
CA GLY A 320 15.39 -5.32 -24.43
C GLY A 320 14.52 -6.58 -24.33
N ARG A 321 13.94 -6.87 -23.16
CA ARG A 321 13.06 -8.02 -22.96
C ARG A 321 11.62 -7.64 -23.32
N PRO A 322 10.86 -8.48 -24.04
CA PRO A 322 9.46 -8.21 -24.34
C PRO A 322 8.64 -7.93 -23.08
N LEU A 323 7.86 -6.85 -23.11
CA LEU A 323 6.92 -6.50 -22.06
C LEU A 323 5.61 -7.25 -22.25
N THR A 324 4.98 -7.62 -21.14
CA THR A 324 3.58 -8.06 -21.12
C THR A 324 2.72 -7.02 -20.40
N PRO A 325 1.41 -6.93 -20.69
CA PRO A 325 0.53 -5.93 -20.09
C PRO A 325 0.63 -5.82 -18.56
N PRO A 326 0.72 -6.92 -17.78
CA PRO A 326 0.87 -6.83 -16.32
C PRO A 326 2.22 -6.30 -15.82
N GLN A 327 3.22 -6.15 -16.69
CA GLN A 327 4.55 -5.62 -16.37
C GLN A 327 4.71 -4.15 -16.77
N VAL A 328 3.81 -3.63 -17.60
CA VAL A 328 3.86 -2.23 -18.05
C VAL A 328 3.49 -1.32 -16.90
N ASN A 329 4.39 -0.40 -16.57
CA ASN A 329 4.22 0.62 -15.55
C ASN A 329 4.27 2.01 -16.24
N LEU A 330 4.11 3.09 -15.48
CA LEU A 330 4.05 4.42 -16.08
C LEU A 330 5.39 4.93 -16.62
N TYR A 331 6.53 4.41 -16.17
CA TYR A 331 7.80 4.71 -16.83
C TYR A 331 7.79 4.18 -18.28
N HIS A 332 7.37 2.93 -18.46
CA HIS A 332 7.22 2.33 -19.79
C HIS A 332 6.20 3.10 -20.65
N VAL A 333 5.03 3.43 -20.10
CA VAL A 333 4.00 4.19 -20.84
C VAL A 333 4.49 5.59 -21.22
N VAL A 334 5.24 6.26 -20.35
CA VAL A 334 5.77 7.60 -20.68
C VAL A 334 6.76 7.52 -21.84
N ASP A 335 7.67 6.55 -21.81
CA ASP A 335 8.74 6.44 -22.80
C ASP A 335 8.28 5.84 -24.14
N LEU A 336 7.35 4.87 -24.10
CA LEU A 336 6.91 4.11 -25.29
C LEU A 336 5.62 4.63 -25.92
N LEU A 337 4.80 5.39 -25.17
CA LEU A 337 3.53 5.96 -25.67
C LEU A 337 3.49 7.48 -25.55
N VAL A 338 3.57 8.04 -24.34
CA VAL A 338 3.28 9.48 -24.11
C VAL A 338 4.27 10.38 -24.85
N ARG A 339 5.58 10.18 -24.66
CA ARG A 339 6.59 11.00 -25.34
C ARG A 339 6.51 10.84 -26.86
N PRO A 340 6.53 9.63 -27.45
CA PRO A 340 6.38 9.48 -28.90
C PRO A 340 5.12 10.13 -29.46
N ALA A 341 3.96 9.92 -28.81
CA ALA A 341 2.68 10.45 -29.28
C ALA A 341 2.59 11.98 -29.20
N THR A 342 3.21 12.59 -28.19
CA THR A 342 3.15 14.05 -27.97
C THR A 342 4.28 14.81 -28.65
N ALA A 343 5.25 14.13 -29.28
CA ALA A 343 6.45 14.76 -29.84
C ALA A 343 6.17 15.87 -30.86
N ALA A 344 5.17 15.69 -31.73
CA ALA A 344 4.83 16.66 -32.77
C ALA A 344 4.30 17.99 -32.20
N ARG A 345 3.63 17.95 -31.04
CA ARG A 345 3.00 19.12 -30.41
C ARG A 345 3.73 19.62 -29.15
N ALA A 346 4.67 18.83 -28.63
CA ALA A 346 5.36 19.06 -27.35
C ALA A 346 4.39 19.45 -26.22
N CYS A 347 3.28 18.73 -26.08
CA CYS A 347 2.20 19.00 -25.14
C CYS A 347 2.02 17.86 -24.12
N SER A 348 1.07 18.02 -23.18
CA SER A 348 0.65 16.91 -22.31
C SER A 348 -0.06 15.81 -23.12
N PHE A 349 -0.15 14.59 -22.55
CA PHE A 349 -0.90 13.51 -23.20
C PHE A 349 -2.39 13.82 -23.25
N VAL A 350 -2.93 14.46 -22.21
CA VAL A 350 -4.35 14.85 -22.17
C VAL A 350 -4.70 15.83 -23.28
N GLU A 351 -3.84 16.81 -23.59
CA GLU A 351 -4.04 17.70 -24.74
C GLU A 351 -4.07 16.97 -26.09
N LEU A 352 -3.51 15.77 -26.17
CA LEU A 352 -3.57 14.94 -27.38
C LEU A 352 -4.90 14.20 -27.49
N VAL A 353 -5.46 13.71 -26.37
CA VAL A 353 -6.63 12.81 -26.37
C VAL A 353 -7.93 13.45 -25.90
N ALA A 354 -7.90 14.69 -25.43
CA ALA A 354 -9.06 15.46 -24.97
C ALA A 354 -9.60 16.38 -26.07
N GLU A 355 -10.92 16.53 -26.11
CA GLU A 355 -11.63 17.42 -27.05
C GLU A 355 -11.80 18.84 -26.50
N ALA A 356 -11.73 19.00 -25.18
CA ALA A 356 -11.88 20.26 -24.46
C ALA A 356 -11.12 20.19 -23.11
N PRO A 357 -10.94 21.31 -22.40
CA PRO A 357 -10.47 21.29 -21.01
C PRO A 357 -11.33 20.36 -20.12
N GLN A 358 -10.66 19.53 -19.32
CA GLN A 358 -11.26 18.52 -18.45
C GLN A 358 -10.85 18.79 -16.99
N PRO A 359 -11.68 19.51 -16.21
CA PRO A 359 -11.42 19.79 -14.80
C PRO A 359 -11.12 18.53 -13.98
N CYS A 360 -10.24 18.66 -12.99
CA CYS A 360 -9.92 17.59 -12.06
C CYS A 360 -11.07 17.36 -11.07
N ASP A 361 -11.84 16.27 -11.27
CA ASP A 361 -12.83 15.82 -10.26
C ASP A 361 -12.12 15.10 -9.11
N TRP A 362 -11.12 14.28 -9.42
CA TRP A 362 -10.34 13.52 -8.44
C TRP A 362 -8.85 13.56 -8.77
N PHE A 363 -8.05 13.86 -7.76
CA PHE A 363 -6.61 13.80 -7.85
C PHE A 363 -6.13 12.37 -7.58
N VAL A 364 -5.20 11.86 -8.38
CA VAL A 364 -4.66 10.50 -8.19
C VAL A 364 -3.25 10.55 -7.64
N SER A 365 -3.09 10.05 -6.41
CA SER A 365 -1.79 9.84 -5.76
C SER A 365 -1.34 8.41 -5.99
N HIS A 366 -0.22 8.21 -6.69
CA HIS A 366 0.22 6.88 -7.10
C HIS A 366 1.72 6.86 -7.41
N TRP A 367 2.35 5.67 -7.42
CA TRP A 367 3.73 5.51 -7.86
C TRP A 367 3.79 5.00 -9.30
N TRP A 368 4.64 5.59 -10.13
CA TRP A 368 4.87 5.18 -11.51
C TRP A 368 5.37 3.74 -11.71
N GLY A 369 5.89 3.07 -10.69
CA GLY A 369 6.45 1.73 -10.78
C GLY A 369 5.41 0.61 -10.74
N GLU A 370 4.17 0.91 -10.36
CA GLU A 370 3.09 -0.07 -10.31
C GLU A 370 2.56 -0.42 -11.72
N PRO A 371 1.99 -1.62 -11.92
CA PRO A 371 1.36 -1.97 -13.18
C PRO A 371 0.20 -1.04 -13.52
N VAL A 372 0.19 -0.50 -14.75
CA VAL A 372 -0.85 0.44 -15.23
C VAL A 372 -2.23 -0.23 -15.27
N VAL A 373 -2.28 -1.54 -15.50
CA VAL A 373 -3.53 -2.32 -15.46
C VAL A 373 -4.12 -2.36 -14.05
N ASP A 374 -3.30 -2.68 -13.03
CA ASP A 374 -3.71 -2.73 -11.62
C ASP A 374 -4.21 -1.33 -11.18
N PHE A 375 -3.47 -0.27 -11.57
CA PHE A 375 -3.85 1.14 -11.38
C PHE A 375 -5.22 1.48 -12.01
N ALA A 376 -5.46 1.10 -13.27
CA ALA A 376 -6.70 1.41 -13.97
C ALA A 376 -7.90 0.67 -13.38
N LEU A 377 -7.71 -0.57 -12.91
CA LEU A 377 -8.74 -1.34 -12.20
C LEU A 377 -9.13 -0.66 -10.88
N CYS A 378 -8.17 -0.12 -10.14
CA CYS A 378 -8.46 0.66 -8.93
C CYS A 378 -9.30 1.91 -9.21
N LEU A 379 -8.98 2.68 -10.27
CA LEU A 379 -9.77 3.85 -10.65
C LEU A 379 -11.19 3.47 -11.13
N LYS A 380 -11.32 2.38 -11.88
CA LYS A 380 -12.62 1.85 -12.30
C LYS A 380 -13.47 1.46 -11.09
N GLN A 381 -12.88 0.76 -10.12
CA GLN A 381 -13.57 0.40 -8.88
C GLN A 381 -13.98 1.64 -8.11
N HIS A 382 -13.10 2.63 -7.96
CA HIS A 382 -13.41 3.88 -7.27
C HIS A 382 -14.57 4.65 -7.94
N LEU A 383 -14.61 4.71 -9.28
CA LEU A 383 -15.73 5.31 -10.03
C LEU A 383 -17.06 4.62 -9.69
N HIS A 384 -17.07 3.29 -9.67
CA HIS A 384 -18.25 2.49 -9.29
C HIS A 384 -18.63 2.71 -7.82
N ASP A 385 -17.67 2.61 -6.92
CA ASP A 385 -17.82 2.73 -5.47
C ASP A 385 -18.47 4.06 -5.06
N ARG A 386 -18.00 5.15 -5.66
CA ARG A 386 -18.52 6.51 -5.45
C ARG A 386 -19.72 6.85 -6.34
N ASN A 387 -20.12 5.97 -7.27
CA ASN A 387 -21.16 6.19 -8.29
C ASN A 387 -20.96 7.52 -9.05
N LEU A 388 -19.73 7.75 -9.51
CA LEU A 388 -19.39 8.96 -10.27
C LEU A 388 -19.91 8.86 -11.70
N GLN A 389 -20.10 10.02 -12.34
CA GLN A 389 -20.55 10.07 -13.73
C GLN A 389 -19.49 9.48 -14.67
N LYS A 390 -19.91 9.03 -15.85
CA LYS A 390 -19.00 8.38 -16.84
C LYS A 390 -17.93 9.33 -17.36
N ASP A 391 -18.18 10.62 -17.32
CA ASP A 391 -17.29 11.71 -17.73
C ASP A 391 -16.45 12.26 -16.58
N ALA A 392 -16.54 11.69 -15.37
CA ALA A 392 -15.68 12.02 -14.25
C ALA A 392 -14.20 11.84 -14.66
N ALA A 393 -13.38 12.84 -14.31
CA ALA A 393 -12.01 12.94 -14.75
C ALA A 393 -11.01 12.87 -13.58
N TYR A 394 -10.00 12.02 -13.77
CA TYR A 394 -8.91 11.77 -12.84
C TYR A 394 -7.65 12.48 -13.28
N TRP A 395 -7.11 13.36 -12.43
CA TRP A 395 -5.83 13.99 -12.70
C TRP A 395 -4.68 13.05 -12.34
N VAL A 396 -3.90 12.67 -13.34
CA VAL A 396 -2.80 11.70 -13.21
C VAL A 396 -1.52 12.34 -13.72
N CYS A 397 -0.51 12.42 -12.87
CA CYS A 397 0.67 13.25 -13.11
C CYS A 397 1.45 12.89 -14.39
N ALA A 398 1.47 11.62 -14.80
CA ALA A 398 2.15 11.17 -16.01
C ALA A 398 1.49 11.69 -17.31
N TYR A 399 0.16 11.83 -17.31
CA TYR A 399 -0.61 12.22 -18.49
C TYR A 399 -0.89 13.73 -18.54
N ALA A 400 -1.11 14.34 -17.38
CA ALA A 400 -1.50 15.74 -17.24
C ALA A 400 -0.33 16.73 -17.38
N ASN A 401 0.83 16.37 -16.80
CA ASN A 401 2.03 17.19 -16.95
C ASN A 401 2.59 17.08 -18.36
N ASN A 402 3.07 18.19 -18.90
CA ASN A 402 3.83 18.17 -20.14
C ASN A 402 5.19 17.49 -19.92
N GLN A 403 5.35 16.26 -20.43
CA GLN A 403 6.57 15.46 -20.24
C GLN A 403 7.82 16.04 -20.97
N TRP A 404 7.63 17.04 -21.83
CA TRP A 404 8.70 17.81 -22.47
C TRP A 404 9.21 18.97 -21.60
N ALA A 405 8.40 19.43 -20.66
CA ALA A 405 8.67 20.58 -19.81
C ALA A 405 8.30 20.33 -18.34
N VAL A 406 8.41 19.08 -17.87
CA VAL A 406 7.91 18.65 -16.55
C VAL A 406 8.47 19.48 -15.39
N HIS A 407 9.72 19.93 -15.49
CA HIS A 407 10.34 20.79 -14.48
C HIS A 407 9.64 22.15 -14.34
N GLN A 408 9.01 22.66 -15.39
CA GLN A 408 8.22 23.90 -15.36
C GLN A 408 6.85 23.68 -14.73
N GLU A 409 6.25 22.50 -14.93
CA GLU A 409 4.96 22.12 -14.35
C GLU A 409 5.06 21.91 -12.82
N ILE A 410 6.16 21.30 -12.38
CA ILE A 410 6.40 21.03 -10.95
C ILE A 410 6.91 22.29 -10.23
N GLY A 411 7.77 23.07 -10.89
CA GLY A 411 8.35 24.28 -10.31
C GLY A 411 9.35 24.01 -9.18
N ALA A 412 9.84 25.08 -8.56
CA ALA A 412 10.77 25.01 -7.43
C ALA A 412 10.07 24.96 -6.06
N ASP A 413 8.84 25.48 -5.95
CA ASP A 413 8.06 25.43 -4.72
C ASP A 413 6.91 24.42 -4.89
N PRO A 414 6.87 23.32 -4.11
CA PRO A 414 5.78 22.35 -4.14
C PRO A 414 4.38 22.99 -4.02
N ALA A 415 4.25 24.11 -3.30
CA ALA A 415 2.98 24.82 -3.15
C ALA A 415 2.49 25.52 -4.42
N THR A 416 3.34 25.66 -5.44
CA THR A 416 2.98 26.22 -6.76
C THR A 416 2.92 25.16 -7.86
N SER A 417 3.20 23.91 -7.51
CA SER A 417 3.26 22.80 -8.45
C SER A 417 1.90 22.49 -9.10
N SER A 418 1.95 21.84 -10.25
CA SER A 418 0.76 21.29 -10.92
C SER A 418 -0.05 20.36 -10.01
N PHE A 419 0.61 19.61 -9.11
CA PHE A 419 -0.02 18.77 -8.10
C PHE A 419 -0.91 19.59 -7.15
N GLN A 420 -0.37 20.67 -6.58
CA GLN A 420 -1.12 21.56 -5.67
C GLN A 420 -2.31 22.20 -6.40
N ARG A 421 -2.12 22.61 -7.65
CA ARG A 421 -3.18 23.22 -8.47
C ARG A 421 -4.31 22.24 -8.77
N ALA A 422 -3.98 20.99 -9.09
CA ALA A 422 -4.96 19.93 -9.36
C ALA A 422 -5.72 19.53 -8.09
N MET A 423 -5.03 19.29 -6.98
CA MET A 423 -5.67 19.04 -5.67
C MET A 423 -6.57 20.20 -5.26
N GLY A 424 -6.18 21.45 -5.53
CA GLY A 424 -6.99 22.64 -5.29
C GLY A 424 -8.35 22.69 -6.01
N ARG A 425 -8.57 21.82 -7.00
CA ARG A 425 -9.83 21.68 -7.74
C ARG A 425 -10.55 20.36 -7.50
N ALA A 426 -9.84 19.35 -7.01
CA ALA A 426 -10.38 18.01 -6.82
C ALA A 426 -11.36 17.97 -5.64
N ALA A 427 -12.36 17.10 -5.74
CA ALA A 427 -13.23 16.77 -4.61
C ALA A 427 -12.50 15.92 -3.54
N GLY A 428 -11.44 15.24 -3.94
CA GLY A 428 -10.62 14.41 -3.08
C GLY A 428 -9.44 13.79 -3.81
N THR A 429 -8.61 13.10 -3.04
CA THR A 429 -7.49 12.30 -3.53
C THR A 429 -7.84 10.82 -3.43
N VAL A 430 -7.63 10.09 -4.53
CA VAL A 430 -7.57 8.63 -4.53
C VAL A 430 -6.10 8.20 -4.52
N SER A 431 -5.67 7.57 -3.43
CA SER A 431 -4.33 7.01 -3.22
C SER A 431 -4.32 5.56 -3.69
N ILE A 432 -3.58 5.28 -4.76
CA ILE A 432 -3.38 3.93 -5.28
C ILE A 432 -2.16 3.33 -4.60
N VAL A 433 -2.37 2.25 -3.86
CA VAL A 433 -1.35 1.60 -3.05
C VAL A 433 -0.94 0.31 -3.72
N ASP A 434 0.32 0.26 -4.15
CA ASP A 434 0.94 -0.93 -4.71
C ASP A 434 1.15 -2.01 -3.63
N ARG A 435 1.46 -3.23 -4.03
CA ARG A 435 1.53 -4.41 -3.15
C ARG A 435 2.56 -4.28 -2.03
N ASP A 436 3.54 -3.41 -2.21
CA ASP A 436 4.61 -3.15 -1.26
C ASP A 436 4.49 -1.80 -0.57
N ALA A 437 3.37 -1.08 -0.78
CA ALA A 437 3.10 0.25 -0.24
C ALA A 437 4.23 1.25 -0.54
N VAL A 438 4.96 1.03 -1.63
CA VAL A 438 6.10 1.87 -2.03
C VAL A 438 5.63 3.24 -2.45
N CYS A 439 4.36 3.43 -2.85
CA CYS A 439 3.78 4.77 -2.97
C CYS A 439 4.08 5.64 -1.74
N TYR A 440 4.01 5.08 -0.52
CA TYR A 440 4.30 5.82 0.71
C TYR A 440 5.79 5.89 1.09
N THR A 441 6.68 5.39 0.24
CA THR A 441 8.11 5.72 0.30
C THR A 441 8.49 6.78 -0.72
N ARG A 442 7.58 7.23 -1.60
CA ARG A 442 7.85 8.29 -2.58
C ARG A 442 7.45 9.64 -2.03
N VAL A 443 8.39 10.58 -2.03
CA VAL A 443 8.19 11.88 -1.36
C VAL A 443 7.05 12.72 -1.95
N TRP A 444 6.79 12.63 -3.25
CA TRP A 444 5.67 13.32 -3.88
C TRP A 444 4.31 12.74 -3.44
N CYS A 445 4.19 11.42 -3.32
CA CYS A 445 2.99 10.78 -2.75
C CYS A 445 2.80 11.14 -1.27
N ILE A 446 3.90 11.30 -0.53
CA ILE A 446 3.86 11.81 0.86
C ILE A 446 3.39 13.27 0.90
N TYR A 447 3.85 14.12 -0.03
CA TYR A 447 3.35 15.49 -0.15
C TYR A 447 1.85 15.51 -0.45
N GLU A 448 1.40 14.70 -1.41
CA GLU A 448 -0.02 14.58 -1.78
C GLU A 448 -0.86 14.11 -0.59
N THR A 449 -0.36 13.15 0.20
CA THR A 449 -1.00 12.70 1.45
C THR A 449 -1.07 13.85 2.46
N TYR A 450 0.03 14.57 2.68
CA TYR A 450 0.09 15.72 3.59
C TYR A 450 -0.93 16.80 3.25
N ILE A 451 -1.01 17.19 1.97
CA ILE A 451 -1.97 18.17 1.48
C ILE A 451 -3.41 17.64 1.61
N SER A 452 -3.63 16.37 1.31
CA SER A 452 -4.98 15.81 1.34
C SER A 452 -5.52 15.63 2.76
N THR A 453 -4.65 15.42 3.77
CA THR A 453 -5.09 15.02 5.11
C THR A 453 -4.84 16.02 6.22
N LEU A 454 -3.73 16.77 6.19
CA LEU A 454 -3.33 17.67 7.27
C LEU A 454 -3.41 19.13 6.86
N LYS A 455 -2.84 19.47 5.70
CA LYS A 455 -2.81 20.83 5.20
C LYS A 455 -4.03 21.07 4.34
N GLN A 456 -5.13 21.52 4.97
CA GLN A 456 -6.39 21.82 4.30
C GLN A 456 -6.16 22.43 2.91
N VAL A 457 -6.68 21.76 1.88
CA VAL A 457 -6.65 22.25 0.52
C VAL A 457 -7.43 23.58 0.48
N THR A 458 -6.75 24.66 0.11
CA THR A 458 -7.39 25.96 -0.11
C THR A 458 -8.13 25.90 -1.46
N GLY A 459 -9.38 25.42 -1.46
CA GLY A 459 -10.15 25.17 -2.69
C GLY A 459 -11.61 24.79 -2.42
N GLU A 460 -12.35 24.48 -3.49
CA GLU A 460 -13.69 23.88 -3.42
C GLU A 460 -13.59 22.58 -2.63
N LYS A 461 -14.25 22.54 -1.46
CA LYS A 461 -14.33 21.35 -0.61
C LYS A 461 -15.22 20.31 -1.34
N GLY A 462 -15.02 19.02 -1.07
CA GLY A 462 -15.47 17.89 -1.90
C GLY A 462 -16.97 17.75 -2.18
N LEU A 463 -17.46 16.54 -2.48
CA LEU A 463 -18.85 16.34 -2.93
C LEU A 463 -19.92 16.91 -1.98
N ASP A 464 -19.61 17.02 -0.68
CA ASP A 464 -20.47 17.62 0.35
C ASP A 464 -20.22 19.13 0.57
N GLY A 465 -19.30 19.74 -0.17
CA GLY A 465 -18.88 21.14 -0.04
C GLY A 465 -18.14 21.44 1.27
N LEU A 466 -17.75 20.43 2.05
CA LEU A 466 -17.18 20.57 3.40
C LEU A 466 -15.90 19.75 3.62
N THR A 467 -15.75 18.62 2.94
CA THR A 467 -14.70 17.63 3.20
C THR A 467 -13.89 17.36 1.94
N TYR A 468 -12.56 17.46 2.01
CA TYR A 468 -11.69 16.91 0.98
C TYR A 468 -11.47 15.42 1.25
N TYR A 469 -11.92 14.54 0.37
CA TYR A 469 -11.88 13.09 0.63
C TYR A 469 -10.48 12.52 0.42
N PHE A 470 -10.09 11.53 1.23
CA PHE A 470 -8.89 10.72 1.01
C PHE A 470 -9.24 9.24 1.01
N ASP A 471 -9.30 8.68 -0.19
CA ASP A 471 -9.65 7.28 -0.45
C ASP A 471 -8.40 6.47 -0.80
N ILE A 472 -8.34 5.21 -0.37
CA ILE A 472 -7.17 4.34 -0.55
C ILE A 472 -7.63 3.09 -1.31
N TYR A 473 -7.06 2.83 -2.49
CA TYR A 473 -7.40 1.67 -3.30
C TYR A 473 -6.16 0.83 -3.61
N THR A 474 -6.34 -0.48 -3.69
CA THR A 474 -5.31 -1.41 -4.12
C THR A 474 -5.93 -2.52 -4.95
N TYR A 475 -5.15 -3.07 -5.89
CA TYR A 475 -5.53 -4.28 -6.60
C TYR A 475 -4.90 -5.48 -5.90
N ASP A 476 -5.74 -6.43 -5.47
CA ASP A 476 -5.30 -7.68 -4.88
C ASP A 476 -5.32 -8.81 -5.93
N PRO A 477 -4.16 -9.29 -6.39
CA PRO A 477 -4.09 -10.39 -7.37
C PRO A 477 -4.62 -11.71 -6.82
N LYS A 478 -4.56 -11.93 -5.49
CA LYS A 478 -5.09 -13.15 -4.86
C LYS A 478 -6.61 -13.19 -5.01
N GLN A 479 -7.25 -12.03 -4.88
CA GLN A 479 -8.71 -11.87 -5.04
C GLN A 479 -9.12 -11.53 -6.47
N LYS A 480 -8.17 -11.20 -7.35
CA LYS A 480 -8.40 -10.66 -8.70
C LYS A 480 -9.36 -9.48 -8.69
N ASP A 481 -9.23 -8.60 -7.69
CA ASP A 481 -10.16 -7.50 -7.48
C ASP A 481 -9.47 -6.24 -6.96
N ALA A 482 -10.01 -5.09 -7.31
CA ALA A 482 -9.64 -3.80 -6.76
C ALA A 482 -10.51 -3.50 -5.53
N ILE A 483 -9.88 -3.06 -4.44
CA ILE A 483 -10.52 -2.95 -3.14
C ILE A 483 -10.16 -1.60 -2.52
N GLY A 484 -11.20 -0.87 -2.11
CA GLY A 484 -11.07 0.47 -1.55
C GLY A 484 -11.35 0.54 -0.05
N ILE A 485 -10.57 1.35 0.66
CA ILE A 485 -10.90 1.96 1.94
C ILE A 485 -11.34 3.39 1.63
N ALA A 486 -12.56 3.74 1.98
CA ALA A 486 -13.12 5.05 1.65
C ALA A 486 -13.40 5.90 2.89
N GLU A 487 -13.22 7.20 2.78
CA GLU A 487 -13.64 8.13 3.83
C GLU A 487 -15.16 8.32 3.81
N GLY A 488 -15.79 8.08 4.97
CA GLY A 488 -17.24 8.10 5.13
C GLY A 488 -17.95 6.91 4.48
N PHE A 489 -19.26 7.05 4.28
CA PHE A 489 -20.04 6.11 3.47
C PHE A 489 -19.99 6.50 2.00
N ILE A 490 -19.96 5.50 1.13
CA ILE A 490 -19.99 5.67 -0.32
C ILE A 490 -21.25 5.07 -0.94
N ALA A 491 -21.49 5.34 -2.23
CA ALA A 491 -22.69 4.87 -2.92
C ALA A 491 -22.80 3.34 -2.92
N ALA A 492 -21.68 2.61 -3.06
CA ALA A 492 -21.66 1.15 -2.97
C ALA A 492 -22.05 0.60 -1.58
N ASP A 493 -21.96 1.40 -0.53
CA ASP A 493 -22.45 0.99 0.80
C ASP A 493 -24.00 1.05 0.86
N GLY A 494 -24.64 1.66 -0.14
CA GLY A 494 -26.09 1.91 -0.21
C GLY A 494 -26.56 2.88 0.87
N THR A 495 -27.86 2.88 1.17
CA THR A 495 -28.46 3.69 2.23
C THR A 495 -29.21 2.83 3.23
N GLY A 496 -29.52 3.41 4.40
CA GLY A 496 -30.36 2.77 5.42
C GLY A 496 -29.60 1.89 6.41
N PRO A 497 -30.30 1.01 7.15
CA PRO A 497 -29.77 0.39 8.35
C PRO A 497 -28.61 -0.59 8.09
N LYS A 498 -28.49 -1.14 6.88
CA LYS A 498 -27.43 -2.09 6.52
C LYS A 498 -26.15 -1.41 5.99
N GLN A 499 -26.11 -0.08 5.89
CA GLN A 499 -25.02 0.68 5.26
C GLN A 499 -23.66 0.40 5.93
N ALA A 500 -23.56 0.53 7.26
CA ALA A 500 -22.32 0.23 7.99
C ALA A 500 -21.85 -1.23 7.86
N ARG A 501 -22.79 -2.18 7.75
CA ARG A 501 -22.49 -3.60 7.49
C ARG A 501 -21.88 -3.79 6.10
N ARG A 502 -22.39 -3.09 5.08
CA ARG A 502 -21.88 -3.14 3.70
C ARG A 502 -20.50 -2.50 3.58
N LYS A 503 -20.29 -1.34 4.21
CA LYS A 503 -18.96 -0.71 4.33
C LYS A 503 -17.94 -1.67 4.94
N ARG A 504 -18.27 -2.26 6.10
CA ARG A 504 -17.42 -3.28 6.76
C ARG A 504 -17.08 -4.42 5.81
N HIS A 505 -18.07 -4.97 5.10
CA HIS A 505 -17.85 -6.08 4.18
C HIS A 505 -16.87 -5.71 3.05
N ARG A 506 -17.10 -4.57 2.40
CA ARG A 506 -16.24 -4.05 1.33
C ARG A 506 -14.80 -3.85 1.81
N GLU A 507 -14.62 -3.14 2.92
CA GLU A 507 -13.28 -2.80 3.44
C GLU A 507 -12.56 -3.99 4.09
N SER A 508 -13.30 -4.98 4.60
CA SER A 508 -12.70 -6.20 5.16
C SER A 508 -11.93 -7.04 4.13
N ARG A 509 -12.20 -6.83 2.84
CA ARG A 509 -11.47 -7.49 1.76
C ARG A 509 -10.09 -6.89 1.54
N PHE A 510 -9.81 -5.69 2.04
CA PHE A 510 -8.52 -5.03 1.86
C PHE A 510 -7.37 -5.93 2.39
N PRO A 511 -6.26 -6.08 1.64
CA PRO A 511 -5.17 -6.99 2.00
C PRO A 511 -4.60 -6.70 3.39
N PHE A 512 -4.70 -7.68 4.29
CA PHE A 512 -4.26 -7.51 5.69
C PHE A 512 -2.73 -7.39 5.81
N GLU A 513 -1.99 -8.05 4.91
CA GLU A 513 -0.53 -7.90 4.79
C GLU A 513 -0.15 -6.44 4.49
N LEU A 514 -0.90 -5.76 3.61
CA LEU A 514 -0.66 -4.38 3.24
C LEU A 514 -0.97 -3.41 4.39
N ILE A 515 -2.06 -3.64 5.12
CA ILE A 515 -2.38 -2.92 6.36
C ILE A 515 -1.25 -3.06 7.38
N THR A 516 -0.69 -4.25 7.52
CA THR A 516 0.39 -4.50 8.49
C THR A 516 1.65 -3.72 8.11
N LYS A 517 2.03 -3.72 6.82
CA LYS A 517 3.12 -2.88 6.29
C LYS A 517 2.85 -1.39 6.51
N ALA A 518 1.59 -0.96 6.41
CA ALA A 518 1.24 0.45 6.52
C ALA A 518 1.57 1.07 7.89
N PHE A 519 1.52 0.30 8.99
CA PHE A 519 1.92 0.77 10.32
C PHE A 519 3.43 1.05 10.46
N ASP A 520 4.23 0.48 9.57
CA ASP A 520 5.69 0.64 9.58
C ASP A 520 6.16 1.77 8.65
N ILE A 521 5.24 2.41 7.93
CA ILE A 521 5.53 3.60 7.11
C ILE A 521 6.07 4.72 7.99
N ARG A 522 7.13 5.38 7.51
CA ARG A 522 7.76 6.56 8.10
C ARG A 522 7.99 7.59 6.99
N VAL A 523 7.19 8.65 6.99
CA VAL A 523 7.21 9.67 5.92
C VAL A 523 8.52 10.44 5.83
N GLU A 524 9.24 10.58 6.95
CA GLU A 524 10.56 11.21 7.05
C GLU A 524 11.64 10.43 6.28
N HIS A 525 11.40 9.16 5.97
CA HIS A 525 12.29 8.31 5.19
C HIS A 525 11.93 8.27 3.70
N ALA A 526 10.99 9.11 3.25
CA ALA A 526 10.59 9.14 1.87
C ALA A 526 11.73 9.54 0.92
N GLU A 527 11.77 8.88 -0.21
CA GLU A 527 12.78 8.98 -1.25
C GLU A 527 12.26 9.78 -2.46
N ALA A 528 13.21 10.38 -3.17
CA ALA A 528 12.94 11.13 -4.39
C ALA A 528 14.01 10.80 -5.44
N THR A 529 13.63 10.80 -6.71
CA THR A 529 14.60 10.77 -7.81
C THR A 529 15.50 12.01 -7.79
N ARG A 530 14.96 13.15 -7.33
CA ARG A 530 15.68 14.41 -7.16
C ARG A 530 15.75 14.76 -5.69
N GLU A 531 16.96 14.81 -5.14
CA GLU A 531 17.18 15.19 -3.73
C GLU A 531 16.60 16.58 -3.40
N SER A 532 16.57 17.51 -4.36
CA SER A 532 15.91 18.81 -4.20
C SER A 532 14.45 18.67 -3.77
N ASP A 533 13.71 17.75 -4.40
CA ASP A 533 12.28 17.56 -4.15
C ASP A 533 12.08 16.99 -2.74
N ARG A 534 12.94 16.03 -2.36
CA ARG A 534 12.95 15.45 -1.01
C ARG A 534 13.12 16.52 0.05
N ARG A 535 14.10 17.42 -0.15
CA ARG A 535 14.36 18.52 0.80
C ARG A 535 13.18 19.46 0.91
N MET A 536 12.69 19.93 -0.23
CA MET A 536 11.62 20.95 -0.27
C MET A 536 10.32 20.44 0.31
N ILE A 537 9.94 19.19 0.01
CA ILE A 537 8.70 18.59 0.51
C ILE A 537 8.78 18.31 2.01
N LEU A 538 9.85 17.67 2.48
CA LEU A 538 9.99 17.37 3.90
C LEU A 538 10.02 18.68 4.72
N ASN A 539 10.74 19.70 4.25
CA ASN A 539 10.71 21.02 4.88
C ASN A 539 9.33 21.71 4.78
N SER A 540 8.54 21.43 3.75
CA SER A 540 7.16 21.93 3.62
C SER A 540 6.22 21.28 4.65
N ILE A 541 6.38 19.98 4.90
CA ILE A 541 5.65 19.25 5.95
C ILE A 541 6.08 19.74 7.33
N ALA A 542 7.37 20.04 7.50
CA ALA A 542 7.91 20.66 8.71
C ALA A 542 7.60 22.16 8.82
N GLN A 543 6.91 22.76 7.85
CA GLN A 543 6.56 24.19 7.80
C GLN A 543 7.78 25.11 8.00
N ALA A 544 8.94 24.72 7.47
CA ALA A 544 10.15 25.51 7.55
C ALA A 544 10.09 26.74 6.64
N ALA A 545 10.67 27.85 7.08
CA ALA A 545 10.78 29.06 6.26
C ALA A 545 11.73 28.90 5.06
N ASP A 546 12.82 28.14 5.23
CA ASP A 546 13.73 27.77 4.17
C ASP A 546 13.50 26.30 3.78
N LEU A 547 12.99 26.08 2.56
CA LEU A 547 12.69 24.75 2.03
C LEU A 547 13.93 24.01 1.51
N SER A 548 15.05 24.71 1.27
CA SER A 548 16.26 24.14 0.67
C SER A 548 17.21 23.48 1.68
N ARG A 549 17.02 23.77 2.98
CA ARG A 549 17.84 23.24 4.08
C ARG A 549 17.79 21.72 4.16
N ALA A 550 18.76 21.13 4.85
CA ALA A 550 18.69 19.70 5.18
C ALA A 550 17.42 19.39 5.99
N PRO A 551 16.59 18.41 5.59
CA PRO A 551 15.42 17.99 6.35
C PRO A 551 15.83 17.52 7.74
N ALA A 552 15.00 17.83 8.73
CA ALA A 552 15.14 17.23 10.05
C ALA A 552 14.99 15.71 9.97
N LEU A 553 15.72 14.98 10.82
CA LEU A 553 15.55 13.52 10.96
C LEU A 553 14.19 13.17 11.58
N GLU A 554 13.74 14.01 12.52
CA GLU A 554 12.46 13.89 13.20
C GLU A 554 11.79 15.27 13.27
N HIS A 555 10.46 15.31 13.20
CA HIS A 555 9.68 16.54 13.32
C HIS A 555 8.23 16.22 13.69
N GLU A 556 7.57 17.11 14.44
CA GLU A 556 6.16 16.94 14.83
C GLU A 556 5.22 16.84 13.62
N GLY A 557 5.55 17.54 12.52
CA GLY A 557 4.81 17.46 11.25
C GLY A 557 4.88 16.08 10.59
N TYR A 558 6.04 15.41 10.67
CA TYR A 558 6.19 14.04 10.16
C TYR A 558 5.42 13.06 11.04
N ALA A 559 5.56 13.18 12.37
CA ALA A 559 4.84 12.37 13.34
C ALA A 559 3.32 12.49 13.15
N ALA A 560 2.82 13.72 13.00
CA ALA A 560 1.40 13.97 12.74
C ALA A 560 0.91 13.32 11.43
N LEU A 561 1.73 13.35 10.36
CA LEU A 561 1.37 12.74 9.09
C LEU A 561 1.39 11.20 9.16
N ASN A 562 2.39 10.63 9.82
CA ASN A 562 2.46 9.20 10.14
C ASN A 562 1.21 8.77 10.93
N ASP A 563 0.84 9.50 11.98
CA ASP A 563 -0.31 9.18 12.82
C ASP A 563 -1.63 9.21 12.04
N VAL A 564 -1.84 10.20 11.17
CA VAL A 564 -3.04 10.27 10.32
C VAL A 564 -3.09 9.11 9.33
N LEU A 565 -1.98 8.77 8.69
CA LEU A 565 -1.91 7.66 7.74
C LEU A 565 -2.17 6.32 8.45
N HIS A 566 -1.45 6.04 9.54
CA HIS A 566 -1.62 4.81 10.32
C HIS A 566 -3.04 4.71 10.90
N GLY A 567 -3.61 5.83 11.34
CA GLY A 567 -4.95 5.92 11.87
C GLY A 567 -6.04 5.51 10.87
N ARG A 568 -5.88 5.87 9.59
CA ARG A 568 -6.81 5.47 8.52
C ARG A 568 -6.78 3.96 8.28
N PHE A 569 -5.59 3.37 8.20
CA PHE A 569 -5.47 1.91 8.11
C PHE A 569 -6.01 1.22 9.36
N ALA A 570 -5.71 1.75 10.55
CA ALA A 570 -6.23 1.22 11.81
C ALA A 570 -7.76 1.20 11.85
N ALA A 571 -8.42 2.29 11.44
CA ALA A 571 -9.87 2.37 11.41
C ALA A 571 -10.48 1.33 10.45
N ALA A 572 -9.91 1.18 9.26
CA ALA A 572 -10.39 0.23 8.25
C ALA A 572 -10.19 -1.23 8.67
N SER A 573 -9.10 -1.53 9.38
CA SER A 573 -8.74 -2.90 9.74
C SER A 573 -9.14 -3.32 11.15
N PHE A 574 -9.56 -2.39 12.02
CA PHE A 574 -9.85 -2.67 13.44
C PHE A 574 -10.81 -3.86 13.62
N VAL A 575 -11.92 -3.85 12.88
CA VAL A 575 -12.94 -4.92 12.94
C VAL A 575 -12.39 -6.25 12.45
N LYS A 576 -11.61 -6.23 11.36
CA LYS A 576 -10.99 -7.45 10.80
C LYS A 576 -9.97 -8.02 11.77
N ALA A 577 -9.11 -7.17 12.33
CA ALA A 577 -8.11 -7.53 13.33
C ALA A 577 -8.73 -8.16 14.59
N ALA A 578 -9.86 -7.61 15.04
CA ALA A 578 -10.64 -8.17 16.15
C ALA A 578 -11.27 -9.52 15.77
N ALA A 579 -11.80 -9.64 14.55
CA ALA A 579 -12.40 -10.88 14.05
C ALA A 579 -11.41 -12.05 14.00
N ILE A 580 -10.16 -11.80 13.62
CA ILE A 580 -9.11 -12.84 13.54
C ILE A 580 -8.36 -13.05 14.87
N GLY A 581 -8.71 -12.31 15.93
CA GLY A 581 -8.10 -12.47 17.25
C GLY A 581 -6.66 -11.96 17.36
N THR A 582 -6.27 -10.98 16.55
CA THR A 582 -4.94 -10.35 16.63
C THR A 582 -4.86 -9.35 17.78
N ASN A 583 -3.63 -9.05 18.22
CA ASN A 583 -3.38 -8.00 19.20
C ASN A 583 -3.76 -6.62 18.63
N LEU A 584 -4.74 -5.97 19.26
CA LEU A 584 -5.28 -4.68 18.83
C LEU A 584 -4.48 -3.46 19.33
N SER A 585 -3.42 -3.62 20.11
CA SER A 585 -2.68 -2.50 20.71
C SER A 585 -2.10 -1.55 19.66
N ARG A 586 -1.58 -2.05 18.53
CA ARG A 586 -1.10 -1.19 17.43
C ARG A 586 -2.24 -0.40 16.79
N HIS A 587 -3.39 -1.06 16.57
CA HIS A 587 -4.58 -0.43 16.01
C HIS A 587 -5.12 0.65 16.95
N ALA A 588 -5.23 0.35 18.24
CA ALA A 588 -5.69 1.28 19.26
C ALA A 588 -4.75 2.50 19.39
N ALA A 589 -3.43 2.27 19.40
CA ALA A 589 -2.46 3.35 19.48
C ALA A 589 -2.47 4.25 18.23
N ALA A 590 -2.64 3.68 17.04
CA ALA A 590 -2.75 4.45 15.81
C ALA A 590 -4.10 5.18 15.71
N LEU A 591 -5.19 4.54 16.15
CA LEU A 591 -6.52 5.15 16.15
C LEU A 591 -6.57 6.38 17.08
N SER A 592 -5.97 6.30 18.28
CA SER A 592 -6.01 7.41 19.24
C SER A 592 -5.30 8.68 18.74
N ARG A 593 -4.28 8.52 17.88
CA ARG A 593 -3.54 9.64 17.29
C ARG A 593 -4.00 10.00 15.86
N SER A 594 -5.00 9.30 15.34
CA SER A 594 -5.40 9.36 13.92
C SER A 594 -5.94 10.70 13.42
N ARG A 595 -6.40 11.57 14.33
CA ARG A 595 -7.10 12.82 14.01
C ARG A 595 -8.31 12.63 13.08
N LEU A 596 -8.91 11.44 13.06
CA LEU A 596 -10.10 11.16 12.25
C LEU A 596 -11.28 12.02 12.73
N HIS A 597 -12.02 12.56 11.76
CA HIS A 597 -13.29 13.26 12.01
C HIS A 597 -14.47 12.31 12.01
N GLN A 598 -14.36 11.18 11.30
CA GLN A 598 -15.40 10.17 11.19
C GLN A 598 -14.85 8.78 11.48
N LEU A 599 -15.57 7.99 12.26
CA LEU A 599 -15.24 6.60 12.55
C LEU A 599 -16.50 5.74 12.48
N THR A 600 -16.45 4.69 11.66
CA THR A 600 -17.54 3.71 11.53
C THR A 600 -16.99 2.31 11.76
N LEU A 601 -17.40 1.68 12.87
CA LEU A 601 -17.02 0.32 13.20
C LEU A 601 -18.27 -0.52 13.44
N HIS A 602 -18.45 -1.56 12.64
CA HIS A 602 -19.55 -2.51 12.77
C HIS A 602 -19.02 -3.90 13.09
N PHE A 603 -19.25 -4.38 14.31
CA PHE A 603 -18.75 -5.64 14.86
C PHE A 603 -19.74 -6.82 14.73
N GLY A 604 -20.76 -6.74 13.87
CA GLY A 604 -21.58 -7.90 13.52
C GLY A 604 -20.87 -8.91 12.59
N GLY A 605 -21.41 -10.13 12.48
CA GLY A 605 -20.82 -11.20 11.65
C GLY A 605 -19.66 -11.93 12.37
N ASP A 606 -18.57 -12.21 11.65
CA ASP A 606 -17.47 -13.08 12.13
C ASP A 606 -16.81 -12.61 13.45
N CYS A 607 -16.83 -11.32 13.74
CA CYS A 607 -16.26 -10.77 14.97
C CYS A 607 -17.10 -11.00 16.23
N GLN A 608 -18.39 -11.36 16.12
CA GLN A 608 -19.29 -11.55 17.27
C GLN A 608 -18.77 -12.60 18.27
N LYS A 609 -18.03 -13.59 17.79
CA LYS A 609 -17.49 -14.70 18.61
C LYS A 609 -16.20 -14.34 19.34
N ASN A 610 -15.47 -13.33 18.88
CA ASN A 610 -14.15 -12.99 19.41
C ASN A 610 -14.15 -11.65 20.17
N LEU A 611 -15.17 -10.80 19.93
CA LEU A 611 -15.28 -9.52 20.61
C LEU A 611 -15.77 -9.69 22.07
N LYS A 612 -14.92 -9.25 23.00
CA LYS A 612 -15.15 -9.24 24.45
C LYS A 612 -15.04 -7.83 25.01
N ASP A 613 -15.47 -7.63 26.25
CA ASP A 613 -15.41 -6.34 26.95
C ASP A 613 -14.02 -5.69 26.90
N GLU A 614 -12.93 -6.46 27.08
CA GLU A 614 -11.55 -5.94 27.01
C GLU A 614 -11.21 -5.26 25.68
N HIS A 615 -11.78 -5.75 24.56
CA HIS A 615 -11.57 -5.16 23.25
C HIS A 615 -12.35 -3.84 23.09
N VAL A 616 -13.55 -3.77 23.68
CA VAL A 616 -14.37 -2.55 23.67
C VAL A 616 -13.79 -1.50 24.62
N VAL A 617 -13.24 -1.91 25.76
CA VAL A 617 -12.47 -1.03 26.66
C VAL A 617 -11.28 -0.44 25.92
N LEU A 618 -10.50 -1.27 25.22
CA LEU A 618 -9.37 -0.79 24.43
C LEU A 618 -9.82 0.17 23.31
N LEU A 619 -10.92 -0.14 22.62
CA LEU A 619 -11.52 0.75 21.61
C LEU A 619 -11.94 2.09 22.22
N ALA A 620 -12.65 2.05 23.35
CA ALA A 620 -13.12 3.24 24.06
C ALA A 620 -11.95 4.16 24.46
N CYS A 621 -10.86 3.57 24.97
CA CYS A 621 -9.63 4.30 25.30
C CYS A 621 -8.85 4.82 24.07
N SER A 622 -9.18 4.37 22.86
CA SER A 622 -8.47 4.74 21.63
C SER A 622 -9.27 5.63 20.67
N LEU A 623 -10.46 6.09 21.06
CA LEU A 623 -11.22 7.02 20.24
C LEU A 623 -10.47 8.36 20.08
N PRO A 624 -10.46 8.99 18.87
CA PRO A 624 -9.78 10.27 18.64
C PRO A 624 -10.49 11.45 19.30
N VAL A 625 -10.23 11.70 20.59
CA VAL A 625 -11.02 12.63 21.41
C VAL A 625 -11.00 14.10 20.95
N GLU A 626 -9.94 14.54 20.26
CA GLU A 626 -9.77 15.94 19.86
C GLU A 626 -10.36 16.28 18.48
N SER A 627 -10.70 15.27 17.68
CA SER A 627 -11.07 15.46 16.26
C SER A 627 -12.39 14.83 15.88
N LEU A 628 -12.82 13.77 16.57
CA LEU A 628 -13.95 12.96 16.13
C LEU A 628 -15.27 13.74 16.24
N GLN A 629 -15.99 13.82 15.12
CA GLN A 629 -17.27 14.50 14.98
C GLN A 629 -18.40 13.51 14.71
N ASP A 630 -18.12 12.42 13.99
CA ASP A 630 -19.11 11.41 13.61
C ASP A 630 -18.65 10.02 14.05
N LEU A 631 -19.45 9.37 14.88
CA LEU A 631 -19.15 8.04 15.41
C LEU A 631 -20.32 7.10 15.16
N PHE A 632 -20.06 6.02 14.42
CA PHE A 632 -20.92 4.86 14.33
C PHE A 632 -20.23 3.67 15.00
N LEU A 633 -20.90 3.07 16.00
CA LEU A 633 -20.48 1.83 16.63
C LEU A 633 -21.64 0.83 16.63
N GLY A 634 -21.46 -0.29 15.92
CA GLY A 634 -22.44 -1.38 15.87
C GLY A 634 -21.91 -2.64 16.55
N PHE A 635 -22.63 -3.13 17.55
CA PHE A 635 -22.29 -4.32 18.34
C PHE A 635 -23.38 -5.39 18.29
N GLN A 636 -24.27 -5.35 17.29
CA GLN A 636 -25.38 -6.28 17.20
C GLN A 636 -24.89 -7.73 17.15
N GLY A 637 -25.51 -8.60 17.96
CA GLY A 637 -25.11 -10.00 18.10
C GLY A 637 -23.85 -10.28 18.93
N CYS A 638 -23.18 -9.27 19.48
CA CYS A 638 -21.98 -9.47 20.32
C CYS A 638 -22.35 -9.90 21.76
N ARG A 639 -22.63 -11.19 21.96
CA ARG A 639 -23.15 -11.75 23.22
C ARG A 639 -22.18 -11.82 24.40
N GLN A 640 -20.90 -11.57 24.15
CA GLN A 640 -19.83 -11.53 25.15
C GLN A 640 -19.60 -10.12 25.72
N LEU A 641 -20.38 -9.14 25.29
CA LEU A 641 -20.33 -7.79 25.84
C LEU A 641 -21.29 -7.65 27.02
N SER A 642 -20.88 -6.91 28.04
CA SER A 642 -21.63 -6.66 29.26
C SER A 642 -21.65 -5.17 29.62
N ASP A 643 -22.14 -4.84 30.82
CA ASP A 643 -22.09 -3.48 31.37
C ASP A 643 -20.66 -2.91 31.42
N VAL A 644 -19.61 -3.75 31.48
CA VAL A 644 -18.22 -3.30 31.40
C VAL A 644 -17.93 -2.56 30.09
N ALA A 645 -18.38 -3.10 28.95
CA ALA A 645 -18.25 -2.43 27.66
C ALA A 645 -19.07 -1.14 27.62
N ALA A 646 -20.29 -1.14 28.15
CA ALA A 646 -21.16 0.04 28.18
C ALA A 646 -20.58 1.17 29.05
N VAL A 647 -20.02 0.85 30.21
CA VAL A 647 -19.33 1.81 31.09
C VAL A 647 -18.11 2.42 30.40
N ALA A 648 -17.30 1.60 29.74
CA ALA A 648 -16.14 2.09 29.00
C ALA A 648 -16.53 3.04 27.87
N LEU A 649 -17.55 2.67 27.09
CA LEU A 649 -18.10 3.53 26.04
C LEU A 649 -18.69 4.81 26.62
N GLY A 650 -19.43 4.76 27.72
CA GLY A 650 -19.97 5.95 28.41
C GLY A 650 -18.89 6.93 28.80
N SER A 651 -17.82 6.46 29.46
CA SER A 651 -16.66 7.29 29.81
C SER A 651 -16.00 7.93 28.57
N ALA A 652 -15.81 7.15 27.50
CA ALA A 652 -15.22 7.66 26.27
C ALA A 652 -16.10 8.73 25.60
N LEU A 653 -17.41 8.48 25.49
CA LEU A 653 -18.38 9.43 24.93
C LEU A 653 -18.38 10.77 25.69
N GLY A 654 -18.23 10.74 27.02
CA GLY A 654 -18.11 11.95 27.84
C GLY A 654 -16.85 12.78 27.55
N SER A 655 -15.82 12.18 26.92
CA SER A 655 -14.57 12.85 26.54
C SER A 655 -14.58 13.40 25.10
N LEU A 656 -15.55 13.01 24.26
CA LEU A 656 -15.63 13.41 22.85
C LEU A 656 -16.28 14.80 22.69
N THR A 657 -15.53 15.84 23.05
CA THR A 657 -16.04 17.23 23.09
C THR A 657 -16.50 17.81 21.74
N ARG A 658 -16.10 17.21 20.62
CA ARG A 658 -16.46 17.65 19.26
C ARG A 658 -17.50 16.76 18.57
N LEU A 659 -18.04 15.76 19.26
CA LEU A 659 -18.96 14.81 18.69
C LEU A 659 -20.29 15.48 18.32
N ARG A 660 -20.63 15.44 17.02
CA ARG A 660 -21.87 15.99 16.46
C ARG A 660 -22.89 14.90 16.16
N ARG A 661 -22.45 13.76 15.64
CA ARG A 661 -23.33 12.64 15.29
C ARG A 661 -22.86 11.37 15.96
N LEU A 662 -23.75 10.76 16.74
CA LEU A 662 -23.53 9.45 17.34
C LEU A 662 -24.60 8.47 16.88
N GLU A 663 -24.16 7.33 16.38
CA GLU A 663 -24.98 6.15 16.20
C GLU A 663 -24.38 4.96 16.94
N LEU A 664 -25.08 4.50 17.98
CA LEU A 664 -24.65 3.38 18.82
C LEU A 664 -25.72 2.30 18.78
N ARG A 665 -25.37 1.14 18.20
CA ARG A 665 -26.29 0.01 18.05
C ARG A 665 -25.84 -1.17 18.89
N LEU A 666 -26.58 -1.43 19.95
CA LEU A 666 -26.34 -2.45 20.98
C LEU A 666 -27.46 -3.51 21.00
N SER A 667 -28.32 -3.55 19.98
CA SER A 667 -29.45 -4.47 19.93
C SER A 667 -29.05 -5.95 19.83
N SER A 668 -29.85 -6.85 20.42
CA SER A 668 -29.80 -8.30 20.16
C SER A 668 -28.39 -8.92 20.27
N GLY A 669 -27.63 -8.57 21.31
CA GLY A 669 -26.25 -9.05 21.48
C GLY A 669 -25.70 -8.84 22.88
N PRO A 670 -25.17 -7.64 23.19
CA PRO A 670 -24.67 -7.28 24.52
C PRO A 670 -25.66 -7.63 25.63
N GLN A 671 -25.18 -8.06 26.80
CA GLN A 671 -25.99 -8.37 27.99
C GLN A 671 -26.04 -7.16 28.93
N LEU A 672 -26.72 -6.09 28.51
CA LEU A 672 -26.76 -4.83 29.26
C LEU A 672 -27.87 -4.83 30.30
N SER A 673 -27.58 -4.28 31.47
CA SER A 673 -28.55 -3.94 32.51
C SER A 673 -28.79 -2.42 32.58
N ASP A 674 -29.68 -2.00 33.49
CA ASP A 674 -29.93 -0.58 33.78
C ASP A 674 -28.64 0.17 34.18
N GLU A 675 -27.68 -0.50 34.81
CA GLU A 675 -26.39 0.09 35.18
C GLU A 675 -25.56 0.47 33.94
N GLY A 676 -25.45 -0.44 32.97
CA GLY A 676 -24.73 -0.18 31.72
C GLY A 676 -25.38 0.92 30.90
N VAL A 677 -26.71 0.93 30.81
CA VAL A 677 -27.47 1.99 30.14
C VAL A 677 -27.31 3.33 30.86
N GLY A 678 -27.36 3.32 32.19
CA GLY A 678 -27.13 4.51 33.02
C GLY A 678 -25.73 5.11 32.80
N ALA A 679 -24.71 4.27 32.64
CA ALA A 679 -23.35 4.73 32.34
C ALA A 679 -23.23 5.38 30.95
N LEU A 680 -23.88 4.82 29.93
CA LEU A 680 -23.97 5.44 28.61
C LEU A 680 -24.68 6.80 28.67
N ALA A 681 -25.80 6.88 29.38
CA ALA A 681 -26.56 8.11 29.56
C ALA A 681 -25.75 9.20 30.29
N ALA A 682 -25.01 8.83 31.34
CA ALA A 682 -24.15 9.75 32.07
C ALA A 682 -23.02 10.31 31.18
N GLY A 683 -22.39 9.45 30.37
CA GLY A 683 -21.39 9.84 29.38
C GLY A 683 -21.92 10.83 28.36
N LEU A 684 -23.09 10.53 27.79
CA LEU A 684 -23.77 11.43 26.85
C LEU A 684 -24.08 12.76 27.51
N HIS A 685 -24.65 12.76 28.72
CA HIS A 685 -24.97 14.00 29.43
C HIS A 685 -23.73 14.90 29.66
N GLY A 686 -22.59 14.30 30.00
CA GLY A 686 -21.33 15.02 30.22
C GLY A 686 -20.68 15.59 28.94
N GLY A 687 -20.81 14.89 27.80
CA GLY A 687 -20.19 15.29 26.51
C GLY A 687 -21.09 16.10 25.56
N SER A 688 -22.41 16.12 25.77
CA SER A 688 -23.44 16.50 24.79
C SER A 688 -23.57 17.99 24.42
N SER A 689 -22.61 18.87 24.73
CA SER A 689 -22.77 20.29 24.36
C SER A 689 -22.74 20.54 22.84
N THR A 690 -22.20 19.60 22.05
CA THR A 690 -22.02 19.72 20.60
C THR A 690 -22.81 18.69 19.77
N LEU A 691 -23.54 17.78 20.43
CA LEU A 691 -24.24 16.68 19.77
C LEU A 691 -25.50 17.18 19.05
N GLU A 692 -25.53 17.01 17.74
CA GLU A 692 -26.63 17.43 16.84
C GLU A 692 -27.56 16.26 16.48
N SER A 693 -27.03 15.03 16.45
CA SER A 693 -27.78 13.82 16.10
C SER A 693 -27.38 12.66 17.01
N LEU A 694 -28.37 12.03 17.64
CA LEU A 694 -28.20 10.83 18.46
C LEU A 694 -29.15 9.73 17.96
N ASN A 695 -28.57 8.59 17.58
CA ASN A 695 -29.31 7.36 17.31
C ASN A 695 -28.78 6.26 18.22
N LEU A 696 -29.59 5.85 19.20
CA LEU A 696 -29.23 4.82 20.17
C LEU A 696 -30.22 3.66 20.06
N ASP A 697 -29.72 2.48 19.71
CA ASP A 697 -30.49 1.24 19.64
C ASP A 697 -30.04 0.28 20.74
N ILE A 698 -30.78 0.27 21.85
CA ILE A 698 -30.61 -0.65 22.99
C ILE A 698 -31.74 -1.68 23.06
N SER A 699 -32.41 -1.95 21.95
CA SER A 699 -33.55 -2.87 21.92
C SER A 699 -33.14 -4.33 22.16
N ALA A 700 -34.12 -5.18 22.49
CA ALA A 700 -33.94 -6.62 22.71
C ALA A 700 -32.91 -6.96 23.81
N GLN A 701 -32.93 -6.19 24.89
CA GLN A 701 -32.14 -6.40 26.09
C GLN A 701 -33.02 -7.05 27.16
N SER A 702 -32.62 -8.24 27.65
CA SER A 702 -33.44 -9.00 28.60
C SER A 702 -33.27 -8.56 30.07
N ARG A 703 -32.35 -7.64 30.35
CA ARG A 703 -31.98 -7.20 31.71
C ARG A 703 -32.21 -5.70 31.96
N ILE A 704 -32.79 -4.99 30.99
CA ILE A 704 -33.21 -3.60 31.14
C ILE A 704 -34.65 -3.61 31.67
N THR A 705 -34.91 -2.82 32.72
CA THR A 705 -36.26 -2.64 33.27
C THR A 705 -37.02 -1.52 32.53
N GLU A 706 -38.35 -1.51 32.63
CA GLU A 706 -39.22 -0.51 31.96
C GLU A 706 -38.98 0.94 32.44
#